data_AF-A0A932G2R4-F1
#
_entry.id   AF-A0A932G2R4-F1
#
_cell.length_a   1.000
_cell.length_b   1.000
_cell.length_c   1.000
_cell.angle_alpha   90.00
_cell.angle_beta   90.00
_cell.angle_gamma   90.00
#
_symmetry.space_group_name_H-M   'P 1'
#
loop_
_entity.id
_entity.type
_entity.pdbx_description
1 polymer ?
#
loop_
_entity_poly.entity_id
_entity_poly.type
_entity_poly.pdbx_seq_one_letter_code
_entity_poly.pdbx_strand_id
1 'polypeptide(L)'
;MRSALAGTGLVVAFALVDSAAVADWPLPPDAAPEEYADPSNWPDDPSYGPGEDGFGGQWNLWSFIPPEALPIVRPAEISMGAGAHIDRAWSRTIGDPSVVIAVLDSGIEWDSGDLIDKYWINAAELPSPPAPEGYAGDPDDIDGNGVFDVRDFALYDLPDANGNGLRDPGDLIAEFSDGIDDDDNGYVDDISGWDFFKDDNDPYDDTRFGHGTGEARDSMAAANDGRGSAGVCPLCRALMVRVADSFVAEGTDFAQGVVFAVDSGASIVQEALGAVDNPTFAREALDYAWSRDVTVIASAADENSRHQNVPGTNNHTVYVHAIVFDERQPQMSTTFLNFNNCTNYGGNLVLSVPGEGCSSEATGIESGVAGLVYSMARQAGLDPPLSAGEAVQLLTRTADDIDVPESRPDDPSYDDSKYPSRPGWDQRFGYGRPNARSALDWIAGGRIPPEVDLTEPMWFEVLYPDQTPAVTLRGHIDARRAPSFDFWVEWARGIEPANDEFTTIASGENRSSALDGQIATFDVSDLDVDNAGEMENRFTITVRVRAVAHYGADVGDVTGEMRKVFYVHRDPDLVGGFPRFIGPSGESSPKLVDLDGEPGREILLATADGEVHALRPDGSEAPGWPARVSPAIGMDPSGTPSYVLSAAYATGEVSDDVRSPILATPAVGDLDGDGGLEVVVVTYDGFLHVFHADGTGAAGFPQALPAVPSADTSPTRLLDQGVFSSPVLEDLDGDDRLEIVFGAFDGNLYAFRADGSLQPGFPVAIHYPSWEGDTESFARVMTSPAVAELNGDGIPDIVVGSNEVIRGMAGAAYVVHGDGNLHEGGPYHENWPVNFFSMDLLPLVGEGSVSPAAIADTDGDGVREIAMVGTGSSVFPLMPAAQPPQEPGRDPRWRLMNSAIYGRLSNSVDAPIFNAFSAGSFGDLDQDRVLDFVHGGSGFNLALNLSGGGKASPFDHLVGAWSTDDGTSLPGFPQKIADYQFFMNPAVADVSGDVYPEVLVGTGGFYLHAFDALGRQPDGWPKFTGQWIVASPAVGDLDADGTLEVVEVTRSGWLYAWHTPASATEGVVAWESFRHDLRNTGSYDTPLEQGVLSADVPPLVDEPPVGDPDAGADAAMDVDGGSDEPASHASSGGCSCRAGDDPGSRAGSSAWLVALLVLVRRRGRSACSSGPPA
;
A
#
# COMPACT_ATOMS: atom_id res chain seq x y z
N MET A 1 -45.45 15.03 -12.76
CA MET A 1 -46.53 15.75 -13.51
C MET A 1 -46.02 17.14 -13.87
N ARG A 2 -46.38 17.71 -15.03
CA ARG A 2 -46.03 19.11 -15.37
C ARG A 2 -46.98 20.11 -14.71
N SER A 3 -46.45 21.11 -14.02
CA SER A 3 -47.10 22.41 -13.74
C SER A 3 -46.02 23.42 -13.34
N ALA A 4 -46.08 24.63 -13.88
CA ALA A 4 -45.05 25.64 -13.69
C ALA A 4 -45.41 26.66 -12.61
N LEU A 5 -44.40 27.13 -11.88
CA LEU A 5 -44.38 28.41 -11.17
C LEU A 5 -43.02 29.06 -11.44
N ALA A 6 -43.02 30.35 -11.79
CA ALA A 6 -41.82 31.07 -12.16
C ALA A 6 -41.65 32.33 -11.29
N GLY A 7 -40.40 32.65 -10.96
CA GLY A 7 -40.00 34.01 -10.63
C GLY A 7 -40.23 34.48 -9.19
N THR A 8 -39.41 33.98 -8.27
CA THR A 8 -38.74 34.85 -7.27
C THR A 8 -37.33 34.34 -7.07
N GLY A 9 -36.34 35.00 -7.68
CA GLY A 9 -34.94 34.78 -7.33
C GLY A 9 -34.71 35.31 -5.91
N LEU A 10 -34.38 34.42 -4.98
CA LEU A 10 -33.92 34.79 -3.66
C LEU A 10 -32.39 34.69 -3.67
N VAL A 11 -31.72 35.83 -3.90
CA VAL A 11 -30.28 35.92 -3.63
C VAL A 11 -30.11 35.76 -2.12
N VAL A 12 -29.75 34.55 -1.70
CA VAL A 12 -29.23 34.31 -0.36
C VAL A 12 -27.82 34.86 -0.37
N ALA A 13 -27.70 36.16 -0.14
CA ALA A 13 -26.44 36.74 0.26
C ALA A 13 -26.10 36.13 1.62
N PHE A 14 -25.22 35.14 1.61
CA PHE A 14 -24.48 34.79 2.82
C PHE A 14 -23.81 36.07 3.29
N ALA A 15 -24.12 36.46 4.53
CA ALA A 15 -23.32 37.45 5.21
C ALA A 15 -22.04 36.73 5.64
N LEU A 16 -21.09 36.63 4.71
CA LEU A 16 -19.69 36.48 5.08
C LEU A 16 -19.42 37.54 6.15
N VAL A 17 -19.00 37.07 7.32
CA VAL A 17 -18.39 37.95 8.29
C VAL A 17 -16.97 38.07 7.79
N ASP A 18 -16.70 39.12 7.01
CA ASP A 18 -15.32 39.50 6.67
C ASP A 18 -14.58 39.68 7.99
N SER A 19 -13.81 38.66 8.39
CA SER A 19 -12.68 38.86 9.27
C SER A 19 -11.71 39.80 8.56
N ALA A 20 -10.99 40.59 9.34
CA ALA A 20 -9.95 41.44 8.79
C ALA A 20 -8.63 40.78 9.14
N ALA A 21 -7.97 40.24 8.12
CA ALA A 21 -6.64 39.63 8.17
C ALA A 21 -5.74 40.29 9.23
N VAL A 22 -5.16 39.47 10.09
CA VAL A 22 -4.41 39.93 11.27
C VAL A 22 -3.16 40.66 10.81
N ALA A 23 -3.20 41.99 10.95
CA ALA A 23 -2.26 42.92 10.33
C ALA A 23 -0.82 42.88 10.89
N ASP A 24 -0.61 42.16 12.00
CA ASP A 24 0.68 41.92 12.64
C ASP A 24 1.12 40.44 12.53
N TRP A 25 0.47 39.62 11.68
CA TRP A 25 0.90 38.25 11.32
C TRP A 25 1.78 38.26 10.04
N PRO A 26 2.82 37.40 9.95
CA PRO A 26 3.35 36.55 11.02
C PRO A 26 4.11 37.38 12.07
N LEU A 27 4.15 36.86 13.31
CA LEU A 27 4.88 37.50 14.42
C LEU A 27 6.38 37.69 14.10
N PRO A 28 7.06 38.69 14.68
CA PRO A 28 8.48 38.93 14.42
C PRO A 28 9.38 37.83 15.04
N PRO A 29 10.57 37.57 14.46
CA PRO A 29 11.43 36.45 14.87
C PRO A 29 12.00 36.50 16.31
N ASP A 30 11.83 37.63 17.02
CA ASP A 30 12.19 37.85 18.42
C ASP A 30 10.99 37.96 19.40
N ALA A 31 9.76 37.67 18.94
CA ALA A 31 8.58 37.54 19.81
C ALA A 31 8.76 36.43 20.86
N ALA A 32 8.19 36.62 22.04
CA ALA A 32 8.25 35.66 23.15
C ALA A 32 7.35 34.44 22.89
N PRO A 33 7.70 33.23 23.42
CA PRO A 33 6.89 32.03 23.21
C PRO A 33 5.42 32.17 23.65
N GLU A 34 5.15 32.98 24.68
CA GLU A 34 3.80 33.23 25.16
C GLU A 34 2.94 34.08 24.20
N GLU A 35 3.55 34.78 23.23
CA GLU A 35 2.83 35.60 22.24
C GLU A 35 2.22 34.74 21.12
N TYR A 36 2.81 33.58 20.80
CA TYR A 36 2.27 32.61 19.84
C TYR A 36 1.01 31.91 20.36
N ALA A 37 0.85 31.82 21.69
CA ALA A 37 -0.31 31.24 22.36
C ALA A 37 -1.48 32.24 22.57
N ASP A 38 -1.37 33.49 22.10
CA ASP A 38 -2.46 34.47 22.17
C ASP A 38 -3.28 34.46 20.87
N PRO A 39 -4.58 34.11 20.89
CA PRO A 39 -5.43 34.04 19.70
C PRO A 39 -5.62 35.36 18.94
N SER A 40 -5.15 36.50 19.47
CA SER A 40 -5.13 37.77 18.74
C SER A 40 -3.93 37.96 17.80
N ASN A 41 -2.97 37.02 17.82
CA ASN A 41 -1.78 36.98 16.96
C ASN A 41 -1.80 35.84 15.92
N TRP A 42 -2.82 34.98 15.96
CA TRP A 42 -3.04 33.90 14.98
C TRP A 42 -3.48 34.49 13.64
N PRO A 43 -3.30 33.78 12.51
CA PRO A 43 -3.94 34.19 11.27
C PRO A 43 -5.47 33.98 11.37
N ASP A 44 -6.27 34.65 10.53
CA ASP A 44 -7.74 34.66 10.67
C ASP A 44 -8.49 33.49 10.01
N ASP A 45 -7.77 32.44 9.61
CA ASP A 45 -8.31 31.21 9.01
C ASP A 45 -9.18 30.42 10.03
N PRO A 46 -10.47 30.11 9.75
CA PRO A 46 -11.38 29.58 10.76
C PRO A 46 -10.99 28.22 11.36
N SER A 47 -10.13 27.43 10.71
CA SER A 47 -9.64 26.15 11.23
C SER A 47 -8.35 26.25 12.05
N TYR A 48 -7.61 27.37 12.01
CA TYR A 48 -6.33 27.48 12.71
C TYR A 48 -6.51 27.39 14.24
N GLY A 49 -7.51 28.10 14.77
CA GLY A 49 -7.93 28.01 16.16
C GLY A 49 -8.97 26.90 16.40
N PRO A 50 -9.14 26.42 17.65
CA PRO A 50 -10.20 25.47 17.97
C PRO A 50 -11.60 26.09 17.82
N GLY A 51 -12.57 25.29 17.38
CA GLY A 51 -13.92 25.73 17.07
C GLY A 51 -14.75 26.17 18.28
N GLU A 52 -15.97 26.70 18.05
CA GLU A 52 -16.87 27.19 19.11
C GLU A 52 -17.25 26.12 20.17
N ASP A 53 -17.09 24.83 19.85
CA ASP A 53 -17.33 23.70 20.75
C ASP A 53 -16.06 23.15 21.44
N GLY A 54 -14.88 23.71 21.10
CA GLY A 54 -13.57 23.35 21.62
C GLY A 54 -12.88 22.20 20.91
N PHE A 55 -13.43 21.65 19.83
CA PHE A 55 -12.76 20.62 19.01
C PHE A 55 -11.92 21.25 17.87
N GLY A 56 -10.97 20.47 17.35
CA GLY A 56 -10.07 20.89 16.26
C GLY A 56 -9.12 22.03 16.64
N GLY A 57 -8.75 22.82 15.62
CA GLY A 57 -7.61 23.74 15.64
C GLY A 57 -6.37 23.07 15.04
N GLN A 58 -5.57 23.80 14.26
CA GLN A 58 -4.35 23.30 13.61
C GLN A 58 -3.19 23.18 14.60
N TRP A 59 -3.36 22.29 15.59
CA TRP A 59 -2.42 22.03 16.68
C TRP A 59 -1.07 21.50 16.20
N ASN A 60 -1.08 20.81 15.05
CA ASN A 60 0.08 20.37 14.27
C ASN A 60 1.01 21.53 13.86
N LEU A 61 0.52 22.77 13.80
CA LEU A 61 1.31 23.97 13.50
C LEU A 61 1.90 24.68 14.73
N TRP A 62 1.39 24.43 15.93
CA TRP A 62 1.67 25.25 17.13
C TRP A 62 2.96 24.85 17.87
N SER A 63 3.82 25.83 18.18
CA SER A 63 5.02 25.67 19.02
C SER A 63 4.78 25.62 20.53
N PHE A 64 3.52 25.71 20.96
CA PHE A 64 3.11 25.81 22.37
C PHE A 64 2.16 24.68 22.76
N ILE A 65 2.09 24.39 24.05
CA ILE A 65 1.03 23.52 24.63
C ILE A 65 -0.15 24.43 25.02
N PRO A 66 -1.41 24.04 24.70
CA PRO A 66 -2.59 24.79 25.13
C PRO A 66 -2.60 25.09 26.64
N PRO A 67 -2.98 26.31 27.09
CA PRO A 67 -2.93 26.70 28.50
C PRO A 67 -3.68 25.78 29.47
N GLU A 68 -4.74 25.14 29.00
CA GLU A 68 -5.57 24.15 29.70
C GLU A 68 -4.86 22.79 29.88
N ALA A 69 -4.00 22.40 28.94
CA ALA A 69 -3.26 21.14 28.92
C ALA A 69 -1.92 21.23 29.68
N LEU A 70 -1.33 22.43 29.82
CA LEU A 70 -0.09 22.68 30.59
C LEU A 70 -0.02 22.06 32.01
N PRO A 71 -1.12 21.91 32.79
CA PRO A 71 -1.09 21.24 34.10
C PRO A 71 -1.13 19.70 34.03
N ILE A 72 -1.30 19.13 32.84
CA ILE A 72 -1.57 17.71 32.57
C ILE A 72 -0.39 17.08 31.82
N VAL A 73 0.10 17.77 30.77
CA VAL A 73 1.17 17.31 29.87
C VAL A 73 2.48 17.04 30.60
N ARG A 74 3.23 16.01 30.16
CA ARG A 74 4.53 15.66 30.75
C ARG A 74 5.50 16.86 30.69
N PRO A 75 6.16 17.27 31.79
CA PRO A 75 7.01 18.47 31.81
C PRO A 75 8.21 18.50 30.83
N ALA A 76 8.56 17.37 30.20
CA ALA A 76 9.55 17.32 29.12
C ALA A 76 8.99 17.82 27.78
N GLU A 77 7.71 17.53 27.49
CA GLU A 77 7.02 17.91 26.24
C GLU A 77 6.64 19.40 26.19
N ILE A 78 6.59 20.09 27.34
CA ILE A 78 6.20 21.51 27.41
C ILE A 78 7.16 22.42 26.59
N SER A 79 8.43 22.04 26.45
CA SER A 79 9.39 22.74 25.57
C SER A 79 9.35 22.30 24.11
N MET A 80 8.69 21.18 23.80
CA MET A 80 8.43 20.70 22.45
C MET A 80 7.17 21.39 21.89
N GLY A 81 6.14 21.65 22.71
CA GLY A 81 4.88 22.21 22.20
C GLY A 81 4.04 21.16 21.49
N ALA A 82 2.87 21.55 20.96
CA ALA A 82 1.92 20.60 20.36
C ALA A 82 2.39 20.05 19.00
N GLY A 83 2.82 20.94 18.10
CA GLY A 83 3.12 20.64 16.70
C GLY A 83 4.57 20.91 16.28
N ALA A 84 4.79 21.04 14.97
CA ALA A 84 6.11 21.11 14.33
C ALA A 84 6.80 22.52 14.38
N HIS A 85 6.34 23.41 15.27
CA HIS A 85 6.78 24.82 15.41
C HIS A 85 6.64 25.68 14.14
N ILE A 86 5.60 25.42 13.34
CA ILE A 86 5.36 26.11 12.06
C ILE A 86 5.03 27.59 12.30
N ASP A 87 4.19 27.88 13.29
CA ASP A 87 3.88 29.22 13.79
C ASP A 87 5.12 30.11 14.01
N ARG A 88 6.21 29.52 14.52
CA ARG A 88 7.50 30.15 14.76
C ARG A 88 8.41 30.12 13.54
N ALA A 89 8.28 29.15 12.64
CA ALA A 89 8.97 29.12 11.36
C ALA A 89 8.51 30.28 10.46
N TRP A 90 7.21 30.57 10.43
CA TRP A 90 6.61 31.71 9.69
C TRP A 90 7.23 33.07 10.02
N SER A 91 7.71 33.28 11.25
CA SER A 91 8.46 34.50 11.63
C SER A 91 9.84 34.65 10.94
N ARG A 92 10.32 33.61 10.25
CA ARG A 92 11.49 33.65 9.34
C ARG A 92 11.04 33.82 7.90
N THR A 93 10.12 32.96 7.45
CA THR A 93 9.51 33.00 6.13
C THR A 93 8.21 32.20 6.13
N ILE A 94 7.23 32.64 5.34
CA ILE A 94 5.97 31.91 5.06
C ILE A 94 6.01 31.21 3.70
N GLY A 95 7.21 31.08 3.11
CA GLY A 95 7.44 30.46 1.81
C GLY A 95 8.05 31.41 0.80
N ASP A 96 8.08 30.96 -0.46
CA ASP A 96 8.59 31.70 -1.61
C ASP A 96 7.86 31.18 -2.87
N PRO A 97 7.23 32.03 -3.70
CA PRO A 97 6.41 31.55 -4.84
C PRO A 97 7.22 30.93 -5.98
N SER A 98 8.56 30.94 -5.90
CA SER A 98 9.41 30.11 -6.76
C SER A 98 9.49 28.65 -6.31
N VAL A 99 9.11 28.32 -5.07
CA VAL A 99 9.14 26.96 -4.53
C VAL A 99 7.83 26.27 -4.90
N VAL A 100 7.95 25.34 -5.84
CA VAL A 100 6.86 24.49 -6.31
C VAL A 100 6.92 23.16 -5.54
N ILE A 101 5.79 22.75 -4.98
CA ILE A 101 5.56 21.42 -4.43
C ILE A 101 4.69 20.70 -5.46
N ALA A 102 5.20 19.60 -6.02
CA ALA A 102 4.40 18.73 -6.86
C ALA A 102 3.64 17.73 -5.98
N VAL A 103 2.32 17.69 -6.12
CA VAL A 103 1.43 16.78 -5.37
C VAL A 103 1.02 15.67 -6.32
N LEU A 104 1.59 14.48 -6.11
CA LEU A 104 1.31 13.27 -6.89
C LEU A 104 0.23 12.48 -6.14
N ASP A 105 -1.00 12.48 -6.66
CA ASP A 105 -2.17 11.96 -5.92
C ASP A 105 -3.37 11.61 -6.84
N SER A 106 -4.58 11.51 -6.27
CA SER A 106 -5.88 11.30 -6.93
C SER A 106 -6.36 12.47 -7.81
N GLY A 107 -5.54 13.50 -7.99
CA GLY A 107 -5.88 14.74 -8.67
C GLY A 107 -6.42 15.84 -7.76
N ILE A 108 -7.08 16.83 -8.37
CA ILE A 108 -7.50 18.08 -7.73
C ILE A 108 -8.98 18.41 -7.93
N GLU A 109 -9.65 18.83 -6.86
CA GLU A 109 -10.91 19.56 -6.94
C GLU A 109 -10.62 21.03 -7.26
N TRP A 110 -10.70 21.44 -8.54
CA TRP A 110 -10.47 22.82 -8.97
C TRP A 110 -11.38 23.86 -8.27
N ASP A 111 -12.52 23.44 -7.70
CA ASP A 111 -13.41 24.30 -6.89
C ASP A 111 -12.92 24.54 -5.43
N SER A 112 -11.67 24.18 -5.12
CA SER A 112 -11.00 24.43 -3.83
C SER A 112 -10.62 25.92 -3.62
N GLY A 113 -11.53 26.69 -3.03
CA GLY A 113 -11.36 28.13 -2.78
C GLY A 113 -10.21 28.57 -1.84
N ASP A 114 -9.50 27.63 -1.19
CA ASP A 114 -8.26 27.87 -0.40
C ASP A 114 -6.98 27.73 -1.28
N LEU A 115 -7.09 27.02 -2.40
CA LEU A 115 -5.99 26.68 -3.32
C LEU A 115 -6.03 27.46 -4.65
N ILE A 116 -7.13 28.16 -4.91
CA ILE A 116 -7.41 28.90 -6.15
C ILE A 116 -6.28 29.84 -6.61
N ASP A 117 -5.48 30.32 -5.66
CA ASP A 117 -4.34 31.23 -5.86
C ASP A 117 -2.96 30.55 -5.63
N LYS A 118 -2.89 29.21 -5.74
CA LYS A 118 -1.67 28.39 -5.48
C LYS A 118 -1.16 27.62 -6.68
N TYR A 119 -2.04 27.23 -7.59
CA TYR A 119 -1.71 26.35 -8.69
C TYR A 119 -0.56 26.90 -9.55
N TRP A 120 0.40 26.04 -9.87
CA TRP A 120 1.41 26.28 -10.90
C TRP A 120 0.74 26.22 -12.27
N ILE A 121 1.19 27.07 -13.19
CA ILE A 121 0.64 27.18 -14.55
C ILE A 121 1.83 27.15 -15.52
N ASN A 122 1.78 26.31 -16.56
CA ASN A 122 2.77 26.40 -17.64
C ASN A 122 2.50 27.69 -18.44
N ALA A 123 3.48 28.58 -18.43
CA ALA A 123 3.42 29.85 -19.16
C ALA A 123 3.80 29.72 -20.64
N ALA A 124 4.24 28.53 -21.09
CA ALA A 124 4.57 28.26 -22.48
C ALA A 124 3.34 27.83 -23.29
N GLU A 125 2.52 26.92 -22.74
CA GLU A 125 1.24 26.46 -23.33
C GLU A 125 0.11 27.51 -23.28
N LEU A 126 0.39 28.75 -22.84
CA LEU A 126 -0.60 29.81 -22.73
C LEU A 126 -0.22 31.10 -23.48
N PRO A 127 -1.18 31.75 -24.16
CA PRO A 127 -0.97 33.09 -24.70
C PRO A 127 -0.88 34.12 -23.56
N SER A 128 0.09 35.04 -23.62
CA SER A 128 0.23 36.13 -22.63
C SER A 128 -1.12 36.82 -22.29
N PRO A 129 -1.43 37.02 -21.00
CA PRO A 129 -2.68 37.59 -20.51
C PRO A 129 -3.16 38.88 -21.22
N PRO A 130 -4.48 39.16 -21.32
CA PRO A 130 -5.03 40.29 -22.09
C PRO A 130 -4.76 41.69 -21.49
N ALA A 131 -3.51 42.15 -21.54
CA ALA A 131 -3.08 43.42 -20.96
C ALA A 131 -3.92 44.65 -21.39
N PRO A 132 -4.30 45.54 -20.45
CA PRO A 132 -5.21 46.66 -20.75
C PRO A 132 -4.57 47.72 -21.65
N GLU A 133 -5.39 48.47 -22.43
CA GLU A 133 -4.88 49.43 -23.43
C GLU A 133 -3.97 50.51 -22.82
N GLY A 134 -2.66 50.35 -23.01
CA GLY A 134 -1.63 51.25 -22.49
C GLY A 134 -0.96 50.79 -21.19
N TYR A 135 -1.12 49.52 -20.80
CA TYR A 135 -0.31 48.88 -19.76
C TYR A 135 1.20 48.95 -20.07
N ALA A 136 2.00 48.92 -19.02
CA ALA A 136 3.46 49.03 -19.08
C ALA A 136 4.17 48.38 -17.87
N GLY A 137 3.49 47.45 -17.18
CA GLY A 137 4.12 46.48 -16.29
C GLY A 137 4.57 45.25 -17.08
N ASP A 138 4.68 44.10 -16.42
CA ASP A 138 5.01 42.83 -17.07
C ASP A 138 3.76 42.23 -17.73
N PRO A 139 3.76 41.87 -19.03
CA PRO A 139 2.58 41.28 -19.68
C PRO A 139 2.13 39.95 -19.05
N ASP A 140 3.02 39.31 -18.30
CA ASP A 140 2.82 38.01 -17.65
C ASP A 140 2.77 38.16 -16.10
N ASP A 141 2.48 39.38 -15.60
CA ASP A 141 2.11 39.77 -14.22
C ASP A 141 1.26 41.05 -14.30
N ILE A 142 -0.05 40.87 -14.48
CA ILE A 142 -1.04 41.92 -14.78
C ILE A 142 -1.65 42.51 -13.51
N ASP A 143 -1.84 41.71 -12.46
CA ASP A 143 -2.30 42.22 -11.17
C ASP A 143 -1.16 42.90 -10.37
N GLY A 144 0.10 42.53 -10.64
CA GLY A 144 1.30 43.11 -10.04
C GLY A 144 1.77 42.41 -8.77
N ASN A 145 1.33 41.17 -8.51
CA ASN A 145 1.73 40.36 -7.36
C ASN A 145 3.11 39.68 -7.55
N GLY A 146 3.55 39.49 -8.80
CA GLY A 146 4.85 38.87 -9.14
C GLY A 146 4.81 37.36 -9.39
N VAL A 147 3.62 36.78 -9.58
CA VAL A 147 3.36 35.37 -9.90
C VAL A 147 2.41 35.31 -11.10
N PHE A 148 2.79 34.57 -12.14
CA PHE A 148 1.91 34.26 -13.27
C PHE A 148 0.88 33.21 -12.83
N ASP A 149 -0.39 33.60 -12.69
CA ASP A 149 -1.47 32.71 -12.24
C ASP A 149 -2.84 33.04 -12.89
N VAL A 150 -3.89 32.29 -12.53
CA VAL A 150 -5.24 32.41 -13.11
C VAL A 150 -5.86 33.82 -12.95
N ARG A 151 -5.42 34.61 -11.95
CA ARG A 151 -5.89 35.99 -11.73
C ARG A 151 -5.60 36.91 -12.90
N ASP A 152 -4.44 36.75 -13.55
CA ASP A 152 -4.03 37.59 -14.67
C ASP A 152 -5.01 37.46 -15.85
N PHE A 153 -5.53 36.26 -16.06
CA PHE A 153 -6.58 35.95 -17.04
C PHE A 153 -7.98 36.35 -16.54
N ALA A 154 -8.30 36.06 -15.28
CA ALA A 154 -9.62 36.33 -14.67
C ALA A 154 -9.99 37.83 -14.68
N LEU A 155 -9.02 38.74 -14.69
CA LEU A 155 -9.24 40.18 -14.84
C LEU A 155 -9.89 40.60 -16.18
N TYR A 156 -9.95 39.72 -17.19
CA TYR A 156 -10.35 40.05 -18.57
C TYR A 156 -11.48 39.20 -19.17
N ASP A 157 -12.39 38.68 -18.33
CA ASP A 157 -13.63 37.98 -18.76
C ASP A 157 -13.38 36.56 -19.31
N LEU A 158 -12.39 35.83 -18.75
CA LEU A 158 -12.27 34.37 -18.84
C LEU A 158 -13.66 33.73 -18.55
N PRO A 159 -14.13 32.74 -19.35
CA PRO A 159 -15.42 32.10 -19.14
C PRO A 159 -15.45 31.22 -17.89
N ASP A 160 -16.67 30.84 -17.47
CA ASP A 160 -16.96 29.79 -16.49
C ASP A 160 -17.23 28.55 -17.34
N ALA A 161 -16.14 27.91 -17.77
CA ALA A 161 -16.14 26.87 -18.79
C ALA A 161 -16.52 25.51 -18.19
N ASN A 162 -15.97 25.20 -17.00
CA ASN A 162 -16.37 24.01 -16.24
C ASN A 162 -17.74 24.19 -15.55
N GLY A 163 -18.15 25.43 -15.26
CA GLY A 163 -19.47 25.76 -14.69
C GLY A 163 -19.57 25.66 -13.15
N ASN A 164 -18.44 25.57 -12.44
CA ASN A 164 -18.41 25.45 -10.97
C ASN A 164 -18.65 26.80 -10.26
N GLY A 165 -18.46 27.93 -10.95
CA GLY A 165 -18.67 29.29 -10.43
C GLY A 165 -17.45 29.99 -9.80
N LEU A 166 -16.25 29.43 -9.92
CA LEU A 166 -14.95 30.03 -9.58
C LEU A 166 -14.20 30.46 -10.84
N ARG A 167 -12.90 30.70 -10.75
CA ARG A 167 -11.98 31.03 -11.86
C ARG A 167 -10.67 30.32 -11.60
N ASP A 168 -10.57 29.12 -12.15
CA ASP A 168 -9.57 28.11 -11.80
C ASP A 168 -8.78 27.63 -13.04
N PRO A 169 -7.75 26.79 -12.88
CA PRO A 169 -7.00 26.28 -14.03
C PRO A 169 -7.80 25.37 -14.97
N GLY A 170 -8.88 24.73 -14.51
CA GLY A 170 -9.82 24.02 -15.38
C GLY A 170 -10.56 24.95 -16.35
N ASP A 171 -10.83 26.22 -15.96
CA ASP A 171 -11.30 27.26 -16.90
C ASP A 171 -10.22 27.66 -17.93
N LEU A 172 -8.92 27.54 -17.61
CA LEU A 172 -7.82 27.80 -18.54
C LEU A 172 -7.66 26.64 -19.54
N ILE A 173 -7.55 25.41 -19.03
CA ILE A 173 -7.49 24.16 -19.82
C ILE A 173 -8.65 24.14 -20.83
N ALA A 174 -9.89 24.34 -20.37
CA ALA A 174 -11.07 24.26 -21.23
C ALA A 174 -11.25 25.39 -22.27
N GLU A 175 -10.54 26.52 -22.16
CA GLU A 175 -10.58 27.62 -23.16
C GLU A 175 -9.33 27.64 -24.06
N PHE A 176 -8.18 27.12 -23.60
CA PHE A 176 -6.89 27.25 -24.30
C PHE A 176 -6.34 25.97 -24.93
N SER A 177 -6.70 24.76 -24.50
CA SER A 177 -6.19 23.53 -25.12
C SER A 177 -6.52 23.45 -26.61
N ASP A 178 -5.48 23.44 -27.44
CA ASP A 178 -5.49 23.56 -28.91
C ASP A 178 -5.13 22.22 -29.60
N GLY A 179 -4.50 21.30 -28.85
CA GLY A 179 -4.01 20.01 -29.32
C GLY A 179 -2.56 20.08 -29.80
N ILE A 180 -1.76 20.96 -29.19
CA ILE A 180 -0.35 21.20 -29.48
C ILE A 180 0.45 21.10 -28.17
N ASP A 181 1.68 20.63 -28.30
CA ASP A 181 2.78 20.76 -27.32
C ASP A 181 3.59 21.96 -27.83
N ASP A 182 3.42 23.13 -27.21
CA ASP A 182 3.92 24.43 -27.71
C ASP A 182 5.34 24.76 -27.18
N ASP A 183 5.82 24.01 -26.18
CA ASP A 183 7.18 24.10 -25.60
C ASP A 183 8.17 22.97 -25.99
N ASP A 184 7.71 21.96 -26.76
CA ASP A 184 8.41 20.73 -27.19
C ASP A 184 8.77 19.76 -26.02
N ASN A 185 8.01 19.72 -24.90
CA ASN A 185 8.31 18.87 -23.74
C ASN A 185 7.74 17.43 -23.79
N GLY A 186 6.80 17.13 -24.68
CA GLY A 186 6.17 15.80 -24.84
C GLY A 186 4.78 15.63 -24.22
N TYR A 187 4.32 16.60 -23.43
CA TYR A 187 3.00 16.69 -22.81
C TYR A 187 2.17 17.75 -23.55
N VAL A 188 0.96 17.40 -23.99
CA VAL A 188 0.15 18.25 -24.90
C VAL A 188 -0.79 19.15 -24.10
N ASP A 189 -0.71 20.47 -24.28
CA ASP A 189 -1.51 21.45 -23.56
C ASP A 189 -1.40 21.34 -22.00
N ASP A 190 -0.22 21.05 -21.42
CA ASP A 190 0.04 20.74 -19.98
C ASP A 190 -0.14 21.90 -18.95
N ILE A 191 -1.01 22.84 -19.32
CA ILE A 191 -1.32 24.17 -18.76
C ILE A 191 -1.26 24.29 -17.22
N SER A 192 -1.62 23.26 -16.45
CA SER A 192 -1.62 23.33 -14.98
C SER A 192 -1.19 22.03 -14.27
N GLY A 193 -0.56 21.11 -15.00
CA GLY A 193 -0.28 19.75 -14.51
C GLY A 193 -0.61 18.68 -15.55
N TRP A 194 -0.63 17.42 -15.11
CA TRP A 194 -0.86 16.26 -15.99
C TRP A 194 -1.60 15.11 -15.29
N ASP A 195 -2.45 14.39 -16.02
CA ASP A 195 -3.12 13.15 -15.59
C ASP A 195 -2.51 11.92 -16.27
N PHE A 196 -1.57 11.26 -15.58
CA PHE A 196 -1.00 9.99 -16.02
C PHE A 196 -2.02 8.86 -15.99
N PHE A 197 -2.94 8.91 -15.03
CA PHE A 197 -4.00 7.92 -14.83
C PHE A 197 -5.10 7.97 -15.91
N LYS A 198 -5.15 9.03 -16.74
CA LYS A 198 -6.05 9.12 -17.92
C LYS A 198 -5.36 9.43 -19.26
N ASP A 199 -4.04 9.67 -19.26
CA ASP A 199 -3.26 10.09 -20.44
C ASP A 199 -3.78 11.42 -21.04
N ASP A 200 -4.12 12.38 -20.16
CA ASP A 200 -4.61 13.71 -20.55
C ASP A 200 -4.11 14.87 -19.66
N ASN A 201 -4.47 16.10 -20.02
CA ASN A 201 -3.90 17.33 -19.47
C ASN A 201 -4.72 17.97 -18.34
N ASP A 202 -5.79 17.32 -17.85
CA ASP A 202 -6.60 17.83 -16.74
C ASP A 202 -6.52 16.90 -15.52
N PRO A 203 -5.60 17.12 -14.55
CA PRO A 203 -5.47 16.32 -13.33
C PRO A 203 -6.64 16.47 -12.34
N TYR A 204 -7.84 16.78 -12.83
CA TYR A 204 -9.07 16.91 -12.08
C TYR A 204 -9.53 15.58 -11.44
N ASP A 205 -9.90 15.64 -10.16
CA ASP A 205 -10.48 14.48 -9.46
C ASP A 205 -11.96 14.28 -9.88
N ASP A 206 -12.16 13.60 -11.01
CA ASP A 206 -13.47 13.24 -11.58
C ASP A 206 -14.29 12.30 -10.68
N THR A 207 -13.62 11.51 -9.84
CA THR A 207 -14.27 10.61 -8.87
C THR A 207 -14.79 11.35 -7.63
N ARG A 208 -14.22 12.52 -7.33
CA ARG A 208 -14.37 13.30 -6.09
C ARG A 208 -13.95 12.50 -4.86
N PHE A 209 -12.76 11.88 -4.92
CA PHE A 209 -12.10 11.23 -3.79
C PHE A 209 -11.56 12.27 -2.79
N GLY A 210 -10.97 13.37 -3.31
CA GLY A 210 -10.62 14.59 -2.60
C GLY A 210 -9.28 14.56 -1.86
N HIS A 211 -8.46 13.51 -2.03
CA HIS A 211 -7.25 13.27 -1.25
C HIS A 211 -6.14 14.27 -1.62
N GLY A 212 -5.73 14.33 -2.89
CA GLY A 212 -4.77 15.32 -3.41
C GLY A 212 -5.16 16.78 -3.15
N THR A 213 -6.46 17.02 -2.95
CA THR A 213 -6.99 18.34 -2.59
C THR A 213 -6.86 18.65 -1.09
N GLY A 214 -6.89 17.64 -0.22
CA GLY A 214 -6.49 17.78 1.19
C GLY A 214 -4.97 17.97 1.31
N GLU A 215 -4.21 17.10 0.65
CA GLU A 215 -2.75 17.11 0.59
C GLU A 215 -2.15 18.46 0.14
N ALA A 216 -2.75 19.08 -0.88
CA ALA A 216 -2.36 20.42 -1.33
C ALA A 216 -2.76 21.53 -0.33
N ARG A 217 -3.82 21.34 0.49
CA ARG A 217 -4.20 22.31 1.54
C ARG A 217 -3.24 22.27 2.73
N ASP A 218 -2.93 21.08 3.25
CA ASP A 218 -2.08 20.95 4.44
C ASP A 218 -0.65 21.46 4.18
N SER A 219 -0.13 21.21 2.98
CA SER A 219 1.18 21.73 2.54
C SER A 219 1.20 23.23 2.27
N MET A 220 0.19 23.81 1.57
CA MET A 220 0.31 25.15 0.99
C MET A 220 -1.00 25.93 0.73
N ALA A 221 -2.11 25.61 1.40
CA ALA A 221 -3.28 26.50 1.43
C ALA A 221 -2.91 27.95 1.83
N ALA A 222 -3.74 28.90 1.40
CA ALA A 222 -3.62 30.29 1.83
C ALA A 222 -3.71 30.40 3.37
N ALA A 223 -3.14 31.47 3.93
CA ALA A 223 -3.22 31.76 5.35
C ALA A 223 -3.44 33.26 5.57
N ASN A 224 -4.19 33.60 6.61
CA ASN A 224 -4.59 34.96 6.97
C ASN A 224 -5.41 35.65 5.86
N ASP A 225 -6.30 34.89 5.19
CA ASP A 225 -7.23 35.40 4.18
C ASP A 225 -8.72 35.25 4.57
N GLY A 226 -8.99 34.68 5.74
CA GLY A 226 -10.33 34.42 6.27
C GLY A 226 -11.01 33.15 5.75
N ARG A 227 -10.30 32.24 5.06
CA ARG A 227 -10.80 30.97 4.55
C ARG A 227 -10.15 29.75 5.23
N GLY A 228 -10.42 28.55 4.72
CA GLY A 228 -10.53 27.30 5.45
C GLY A 228 -9.44 27.03 6.49
N SER A 229 -8.22 26.80 6.04
CA SER A 229 -7.10 26.31 6.88
C SER A 229 -5.76 26.82 6.36
N ALA A 230 -4.89 27.27 7.27
CA ALA A 230 -3.55 27.74 6.92
C ALA A 230 -2.64 26.58 6.52
N GLY A 231 -2.14 26.54 5.28
CA GLY A 231 -1.13 25.57 4.86
C GLY A 231 0.23 25.86 5.49
N VAL A 232 1.12 24.86 5.57
CA VAL A 232 2.43 25.03 6.21
C VAL A 232 3.35 26.01 5.47
N CYS A 233 3.31 26.04 4.13
CA CYS A 233 4.00 27.01 3.28
C CYS A 233 3.00 27.90 2.48
N PRO A 234 2.37 28.92 3.10
CA PRO A 234 1.35 29.75 2.44
C PRO A 234 1.76 30.50 1.17
N LEU A 235 3.07 30.61 0.87
CA LEU A 235 3.57 31.19 -0.39
C LEU A 235 4.19 30.17 -1.36
N CYS A 236 4.20 28.86 -1.06
CA CYS A 236 4.56 27.84 -2.05
C CYS A 236 3.48 27.71 -3.15
N ARG A 237 3.82 27.11 -4.30
CA ARG A 237 2.89 26.81 -5.40
C ARG A 237 2.67 25.30 -5.58
N ALA A 238 1.47 24.92 -5.98
CA ALA A 238 1.05 23.53 -6.18
C ALA A 238 1.13 23.14 -7.66
N LEU A 239 2.01 22.22 -8.03
CA LEU A 239 1.92 21.49 -9.30
C LEU A 239 1.10 20.23 -9.06
N MET A 240 -0.09 20.14 -9.63
CA MET A 240 -0.94 18.96 -9.46
C MET A 240 -0.56 17.90 -10.49
N VAL A 241 -0.32 16.68 -10.02
CA VAL A 241 0.00 15.53 -10.88
C VAL A 241 -0.90 14.39 -10.47
N ARG A 242 -1.72 13.89 -11.39
CA ARG A 242 -2.61 12.77 -11.10
C ARG A 242 -1.97 11.46 -11.56
N VAL A 243 -1.89 10.50 -10.64
CA VAL A 243 -1.25 9.19 -10.84
C VAL A 243 -2.15 8.02 -10.38
N ALA A 244 -3.39 8.32 -9.99
CA ALA A 244 -4.40 7.36 -9.55
C ALA A 244 -5.81 8.00 -9.50
N ASP A 245 -6.83 7.21 -9.15
CA ASP A 245 -8.13 7.71 -8.65
C ASP A 245 -8.18 7.91 -7.13
N SER A 246 -7.12 7.52 -6.42
CA SER A 246 -7.10 7.38 -4.97
C SER A 246 -5.67 7.43 -4.43
N PHE A 247 -5.46 7.13 -3.15
CA PHE A 247 -4.11 7.07 -2.57
C PHE A 247 -3.33 5.78 -2.91
N VAL A 248 -3.88 4.90 -3.77
CA VAL A 248 -3.19 3.69 -4.24
C VAL A 248 -2.92 3.81 -5.74
N ALA A 249 -1.65 3.78 -6.12
CA ALA A 249 -1.17 3.98 -7.49
C ALA A 249 -0.46 2.74 -8.05
N GLU A 250 -0.05 2.82 -9.31
CA GLU A 250 0.95 1.93 -9.92
C GLU A 250 2.31 2.68 -9.99
N GLY A 251 3.41 1.93 -9.94
CA GLY A 251 4.76 2.46 -9.76
C GLY A 251 5.35 3.20 -10.97
N THR A 252 4.92 2.88 -12.18
CA THR A 252 5.25 3.54 -13.45
C THR A 252 4.54 4.88 -13.58
N ASP A 253 3.23 4.95 -13.30
CA ASP A 253 2.47 6.22 -13.29
C ASP A 253 3.06 7.19 -12.26
N PHE A 254 3.38 6.70 -11.05
CA PHE A 254 4.13 7.45 -10.05
C PHE A 254 5.49 7.95 -10.60
N ALA A 255 6.26 7.08 -11.25
CA ALA A 255 7.59 7.40 -11.77
C ALA A 255 7.57 8.44 -12.92
N GLN A 256 6.59 8.34 -13.82
CA GLN A 256 6.34 9.37 -14.84
C GLN A 256 5.96 10.70 -14.19
N GLY A 257 5.12 10.66 -13.15
CA GLY A 257 4.77 11.83 -12.34
C GLY A 257 5.97 12.49 -11.65
N VAL A 258 6.94 11.70 -11.14
CA VAL A 258 8.18 12.23 -10.56
C VAL A 258 9.06 12.89 -11.63
N VAL A 259 9.22 12.26 -12.80
CA VAL A 259 10.01 12.84 -13.90
C VAL A 259 9.40 14.16 -14.38
N PHE A 260 8.09 14.18 -14.64
CA PHE A 260 7.35 15.39 -14.99
C PHE A 260 7.50 16.48 -13.94
N ALA A 261 7.30 16.17 -12.66
CA ALA A 261 7.46 17.13 -11.57
C ALA A 261 8.87 17.76 -11.56
N VAL A 262 9.92 16.96 -11.70
CA VAL A 262 11.31 17.44 -11.68
C VAL A 262 11.62 18.34 -12.88
N ASP A 263 11.19 17.97 -14.10
CA ASP A 263 11.49 18.74 -15.31
C ASP A 263 10.61 19.99 -15.46
N SER A 264 9.37 19.97 -14.96
CA SER A 264 8.51 21.17 -14.77
C SER A 264 8.95 22.07 -13.60
N GLY A 265 10.06 21.74 -12.92
CA GLY A 265 10.75 22.61 -11.97
C GLY A 265 10.26 22.52 -10.52
N ALA A 266 9.66 21.40 -10.12
CA ALA A 266 9.35 21.12 -8.72
C ALA A 266 10.59 21.21 -7.85
N SER A 267 10.38 21.63 -6.60
CA SER A 267 11.42 21.71 -5.55
C SER A 267 11.24 20.60 -4.51
N ILE A 268 9.99 20.14 -4.34
CA ILE A 268 9.58 18.99 -3.54
C ILE A 268 8.60 18.15 -4.38
N VAL A 269 8.71 16.83 -4.27
CA VAL A 269 7.63 15.89 -4.59
C VAL A 269 6.97 15.49 -3.28
N GLN A 270 5.65 15.66 -3.21
CA GLN A 270 4.76 15.18 -2.16
C GLN A 270 4.02 13.95 -2.70
N GLU A 271 4.28 12.81 -2.09
CA GLU A 271 3.69 11.51 -2.45
C GLU A 271 2.98 10.92 -1.22
N ALA A 272 1.67 11.08 -1.15
CA ALA A 272 0.85 10.66 -0.02
C ALA A 272 0.28 9.23 -0.19
N LEU A 273 1.02 8.34 -0.86
CA LEU A 273 0.45 7.15 -1.52
C LEU A 273 1.00 5.81 -0.99
N GLY A 274 0.54 4.74 -1.63
CA GLY A 274 1.29 3.50 -1.79
C GLY A 274 1.10 2.97 -3.21
N ALA A 275 2.17 2.55 -3.87
CA ALA A 275 2.08 1.80 -5.12
C ALA A 275 1.59 0.36 -4.85
N VAL A 276 1.13 -0.35 -5.87
CA VAL A 276 0.88 -1.81 -5.82
C VAL A 276 2.13 -2.66 -6.12
N ASP A 277 3.16 -2.05 -6.70
CA ASP A 277 4.36 -2.65 -7.28
C ASP A 277 5.63 -1.79 -7.02
N ASN A 278 6.80 -2.05 -7.64
CA ASN A 278 8.06 -1.30 -7.47
C ASN A 278 9.03 -1.49 -8.67
N PRO A 279 8.79 -0.90 -9.85
CA PRO A 279 9.60 -1.09 -11.05
C PRO A 279 10.97 -0.40 -10.95
N THR A 280 11.94 -0.79 -11.80
CA THR A 280 13.28 -0.17 -11.89
C THR A 280 13.16 1.32 -12.14
N PHE A 281 12.26 1.69 -13.04
CA PHE A 281 11.99 3.07 -13.43
C PHE A 281 11.53 3.96 -12.27
N ALA A 282 10.76 3.45 -11.30
CA ALA A 282 10.43 4.19 -10.08
C ALA A 282 11.65 4.54 -9.21
N ARG A 283 12.70 3.71 -9.26
CA ARG A 283 13.97 3.98 -8.58
C ARG A 283 14.85 4.93 -9.38
N GLU A 284 14.87 4.81 -10.71
CA GLU A 284 15.55 5.79 -11.58
C GLU A 284 14.96 7.20 -11.43
N ALA A 285 13.63 7.32 -11.33
CA ALA A 285 12.95 8.61 -11.13
C ALA A 285 13.27 9.24 -9.76
N LEU A 286 13.38 8.43 -8.70
CA LEU A 286 13.79 8.89 -7.35
C LEU A 286 15.27 9.33 -7.33
N ASP A 287 16.18 8.50 -7.87
CA ASP A 287 17.60 8.84 -8.02
C ASP A 287 17.77 10.12 -8.89
N TYR A 288 16.92 10.32 -9.92
CA TYR A 288 16.87 11.51 -10.75
C TYR A 288 16.47 12.76 -9.95
N ALA A 289 15.34 12.72 -9.24
CA ALA A 289 14.88 13.82 -8.40
C ALA A 289 15.97 14.26 -7.41
N TRP A 290 16.58 13.30 -6.72
CA TRP A 290 17.70 13.54 -5.79
C TRP A 290 18.90 14.22 -6.49
N SER A 291 19.28 13.75 -7.68
CA SER A 291 20.39 14.32 -8.47
C SER A 291 20.13 15.75 -8.97
N ARG A 292 18.86 16.14 -9.06
CA ARG A 292 18.38 17.46 -9.49
C ARG A 292 18.06 18.41 -8.32
N ASP A 293 18.56 18.09 -7.12
CA ASP A 293 18.34 18.85 -5.87
C ASP A 293 16.85 18.93 -5.45
N VAL A 294 16.01 17.94 -5.81
CA VAL A 294 14.58 17.82 -5.42
C VAL A 294 14.40 16.81 -4.29
N THR A 295 13.62 17.16 -3.25
CA THR A 295 13.31 16.24 -2.13
C THR A 295 11.97 15.53 -2.35
N VAL A 296 11.92 14.22 -2.12
CA VAL A 296 10.69 13.43 -2.16
C VAL A 296 10.24 13.13 -0.73
N ILE A 297 9.06 13.62 -0.33
CA ILE A 297 8.40 13.27 0.93
C ILE A 297 7.36 12.18 0.64
N ALA A 298 7.43 11.08 1.40
CA ALA A 298 6.76 9.84 1.06
C ALA A 298 5.97 9.26 2.24
N SER A 299 4.73 8.86 1.96
CA SER A 299 3.82 8.28 2.94
C SER A 299 4.29 6.93 3.48
N ALA A 300 4.01 6.68 4.76
CA ALA A 300 4.18 5.34 5.34
C ALA A 300 3.04 4.36 5.01
N ALA A 301 1.88 4.82 4.52
CA ALA A 301 0.63 4.06 4.39
C ALA A 301 0.06 3.52 5.73
N ASP A 302 -1.14 2.94 5.68
CA ASP A 302 -2.11 2.97 6.80
C ASP A 302 -2.67 1.59 7.23
N GLU A 303 -1.84 0.55 7.23
CA GLU A 303 -2.22 -0.81 7.64
C GLU A 303 -1.84 -1.18 9.09
N ASN A 304 -1.15 -0.31 9.84
CA ASN A 304 -0.45 -0.58 11.12
C ASN A 304 0.54 -1.75 11.02
N SER A 305 1.16 -1.87 9.86
CA SER A 305 2.12 -2.92 9.51
C SER A 305 3.57 -2.43 9.63
N ARG A 306 4.49 -3.39 9.55
CA ARG A 306 5.93 -3.21 9.34
C ARG A 306 6.39 -3.69 7.96
N HIS A 307 5.44 -4.03 7.08
CA HIS A 307 5.71 -4.35 5.69
C HIS A 307 6.31 -3.14 4.96
N GLN A 308 6.97 -3.41 3.84
CA GLN A 308 7.77 -2.41 3.14
C GLN A 308 6.91 -1.70 2.09
N ASN A 309 6.20 -0.64 2.50
CA ASN A 309 5.44 0.17 1.56
C ASN A 309 6.38 0.93 0.60
N VAL A 310 5.98 1.05 -0.65
CA VAL A 310 6.75 1.67 -1.75
C VAL A 310 5.84 2.66 -2.47
N PRO A 311 6.36 3.75 -3.05
CA PRO A 311 7.78 4.06 -3.24
C PRO A 311 8.54 4.46 -1.97
N GLY A 312 7.85 4.78 -0.87
CA GLY A 312 8.44 5.31 0.37
C GLY A 312 9.61 4.55 1.01
N THR A 313 9.77 3.23 0.82
CA THR A 313 10.94 2.44 1.30
C THR A 313 12.13 2.36 0.34
N ASN A 314 12.07 2.99 -0.84
CA ASN A 314 13.20 3.05 -1.79
C ASN A 314 14.35 3.97 -1.28
N ASN A 315 15.37 4.19 -2.10
CA ASN A 315 16.39 5.22 -1.81
C ASN A 315 15.78 6.64 -1.98
N HIS A 316 16.43 7.63 -1.36
CA HIS A 316 16.20 9.09 -1.55
C HIS A 316 14.80 9.65 -1.21
N THR A 317 13.92 8.84 -0.63
CA THR A 317 12.65 9.27 -0.02
C THR A 317 12.82 9.75 1.43
N VAL A 318 11.87 10.55 1.91
CA VAL A 318 11.65 10.85 3.33
C VAL A 318 10.37 10.15 3.78
N TYR A 319 10.51 8.92 4.29
CA TYR A 319 9.38 8.12 4.80
C TYR A 319 8.83 8.70 6.11
N VAL A 320 7.56 9.13 6.13
CA VAL A 320 6.94 9.80 7.28
C VAL A 320 5.79 9.03 7.93
N HIS A 321 5.80 8.98 9.26
CA HIS A 321 4.73 8.44 10.10
C HIS A 321 3.91 9.59 10.72
N ALA A 322 2.67 9.33 11.15
CA ALA A 322 1.80 10.33 11.77
C ALA A 322 1.69 10.18 13.29
N ILE A 323 1.86 11.26 14.04
CA ILE A 323 1.59 11.31 15.50
C ILE A 323 0.43 12.23 15.83
N VAL A 324 -0.31 11.87 16.87
CA VAL A 324 -1.53 12.52 17.35
C VAL A 324 -1.43 12.92 18.82
N PHE A 325 -2.42 13.65 19.32
CA PHE A 325 -2.68 13.77 20.75
C PHE A 325 -3.50 12.59 21.29
N ASP A 326 -3.48 12.36 22.61
CA ASP A 326 -4.00 11.12 23.24
C ASP A 326 -5.48 11.15 23.71
N GLU A 327 -6.12 12.32 23.69
CA GLU A 327 -7.54 12.53 24.04
C GLU A 327 -8.37 12.92 22.81
N ARG A 328 -9.56 13.50 22.98
CA ARG A 328 -10.42 14.00 21.88
C ARG A 328 -10.29 15.49 21.56
N GLN A 329 -9.45 16.19 22.30
CA GLN A 329 -9.36 17.64 22.31
C GLN A 329 -7.94 18.03 22.73
N PRO A 330 -7.17 18.79 21.93
CA PRO A 330 -5.78 19.11 22.26
C PRO A 330 -5.65 19.87 23.59
N GLN A 331 -6.66 20.62 23.99
CA GLN A 331 -6.70 21.37 25.26
C GLN A 331 -6.89 20.46 26.50
N MET A 332 -7.18 19.18 26.30
CA MET A 332 -7.43 18.19 27.36
C MET A 332 -6.37 17.06 27.41
N SER A 333 -5.48 17.00 26.40
CA SER A 333 -4.53 15.90 26.19
C SER A 333 -3.39 15.86 27.22
N THR A 334 -2.83 14.67 27.42
CA THR A 334 -1.69 14.37 28.30
C THR A 334 -0.38 14.25 27.53
N THR A 335 -0.43 14.01 26.22
CA THR A 335 0.71 14.07 25.30
C THR A 335 0.27 14.48 23.89
N PHE A 336 1.24 14.99 23.10
CA PHE A 336 1.12 15.30 21.67
C PHE A 336 2.08 14.45 20.81
N LEU A 337 2.65 13.39 21.40
CA LEU A 337 3.63 12.50 20.78
C LEU A 337 3.10 11.06 20.72
N ASN A 338 1.77 10.91 20.56
CA ASN A 338 1.11 9.62 20.60
C ASN A 338 1.16 9.01 19.19
N PHE A 339 1.70 7.79 19.04
CA PHE A 339 1.72 7.04 17.78
C PHE A 339 0.32 6.92 17.18
N ASN A 340 0.12 7.08 15.87
CA ASN A 340 -1.19 6.89 15.24
C ASN A 340 -1.36 5.46 14.73
N ASN A 341 -2.36 4.72 15.25
CA ASN A 341 -2.58 3.29 14.98
C ASN A 341 -3.05 2.95 13.56
N CYS A 342 -3.28 3.93 12.67
CA CYS A 342 -3.41 3.62 11.23
C CYS A 342 -2.03 3.39 10.61
N THR A 343 -1.06 4.25 10.87
CA THR A 343 0.14 4.36 10.04
C THR A 343 1.21 3.30 10.34
N ASN A 344 1.86 2.84 9.27
CA ASN A 344 2.97 1.89 9.33
C ASN A 344 4.25 2.48 9.97
N TYR A 345 5.26 1.63 10.16
CA TYR A 345 6.51 1.91 10.87
C TYR A 345 7.59 0.92 10.42
N GLY A 346 8.89 1.22 10.57
CA GLY A 346 9.91 0.34 10.02
C GLY A 346 11.37 0.79 10.14
N GLY A 347 12.28 -0.05 9.62
CA GLY A 347 13.73 0.17 9.65
C GLY A 347 14.23 1.38 8.86
N ASN A 348 13.36 1.95 8.02
CA ASN A 348 13.59 3.11 7.15
C ASN A 348 12.84 4.38 7.60
N LEU A 349 12.07 4.34 8.69
CA LEU A 349 11.26 5.47 9.13
C LEU A 349 12.11 6.71 9.43
N VAL A 350 11.78 7.85 8.82
CA VAL A 350 12.63 9.05 8.88
C VAL A 350 12.11 10.03 9.94
N LEU A 351 10.81 10.36 9.95
CA LEU A 351 10.20 11.34 10.85
C LEU A 351 8.78 10.94 11.28
N SER A 352 8.35 11.46 12.44
CA SER A 352 6.97 11.36 12.94
C SER A 352 6.30 12.73 12.99
N VAL A 353 5.46 13.01 12.01
CA VAL A 353 4.86 14.32 11.75
C VAL A 353 3.52 14.46 12.48
N PRO A 354 3.17 15.62 13.07
CA PRO A 354 1.87 15.84 13.69
C PRO A 354 0.72 15.88 12.67
N GLY A 355 -0.25 14.98 12.80
CA GLY A 355 -1.46 14.98 11.97
C GLY A 355 -2.51 13.95 12.42
N GLU A 356 -3.79 14.26 12.21
CA GLU A 356 -4.93 13.39 12.54
C GLU A 356 -5.30 12.45 11.38
N GLY A 357 -5.17 12.92 10.14
CA GLY A 357 -5.43 12.23 8.87
C GLY A 357 -4.39 11.19 8.46
N CYS A 358 -3.85 10.45 9.43
CA CYS A 358 -2.90 9.36 9.22
C CYS A 358 -1.67 9.78 8.36
N SER A 359 -1.08 8.87 7.59
CA SER A 359 0.19 9.12 6.90
C SER A 359 0.11 10.18 5.80
N SER A 360 -1.06 10.40 5.23
CA SER A 360 -1.31 11.43 4.21
C SER A 360 -1.11 12.84 4.78
N GLU A 361 -1.87 13.25 5.82
CA GLU A 361 -1.72 14.59 6.42
C GLU A 361 -0.27 14.83 6.89
N ALA A 362 0.39 13.79 7.42
CA ALA A 362 1.81 13.83 7.79
C ALA A 362 2.73 14.16 6.59
N THR A 363 2.43 13.63 5.41
CA THR A 363 3.16 13.88 4.15
C THR A 363 2.94 15.31 3.67
N GLY A 364 1.71 15.82 3.67
CA GLY A 364 1.44 17.23 3.33
C GLY A 364 2.06 18.23 4.29
N ILE A 365 1.97 17.99 5.60
CA ILE A 365 2.59 18.85 6.60
C ILE A 365 4.11 18.91 6.41
N GLU A 366 4.81 17.78 6.25
CA GLU A 366 6.27 17.76 6.07
C GLU A 366 6.72 18.27 4.69
N SER A 367 5.92 18.09 3.64
CA SER A 367 6.17 18.69 2.32
C SER A 367 6.15 20.22 2.39
N GLY A 368 5.24 20.80 3.17
CA GLY A 368 5.27 22.23 3.49
C GLY A 368 6.47 22.64 4.36
N VAL A 369 6.93 21.80 5.30
CA VAL A 369 8.17 22.06 6.09
C VAL A 369 9.39 22.11 5.18
N ALA A 370 9.50 21.16 4.25
CA ALA A 370 10.52 21.17 3.20
C ALA A 370 10.38 22.43 2.32
N GLY A 371 9.15 22.83 1.95
CA GLY A 371 8.86 24.08 1.25
C GLY A 371 9.42 25.33 1.95
N LEU A 372 9.22 25.43 3.27
CA LEU A 372 9.81 26.48 4.10
C LEU A 372 11.35 26.42 4.16
N VAL A 373 11.94 25.21 4.17
CA VAL A 373 13.39 24.99 4.14
C VAL A 373 14.01 25.46 2.82
N TYR A 374 13.46 25.07 1.67
CA TYR A 374 13.93 25.55 0.35
C TYR A 374 13.72 27.07 0.20
N SER A 375 12.59 27.60 0.66
CA SER A 375 12.30 29.04 0.68
C SER A 375 13.35 29.82 1.46
N MET A 376 13.67 29.37 2.69
CA MET A 376 14.68 29.98 3.54
C MET A 376 16.09 29.87 2.94
N ALA A 377 16.42 28.78 2.26
CA ALA A 377 17.70 28.61 1.56
C ALA A 377 17.85 29.56 0.37
N ARG A 378 16.80 29.76 -0.43
CA ARG A 378 16.76 30.74 -1.53
C ARG A 378 16.88 32.17 -1.01
N GLN A 379 16.13 32.50 0.04
CA GLN A 379 16.15 33.83 0.68
C GLN A 379 17.47 34.13 1.42
N ALA A 380 18.17 33.11 1.90
CA ALA A 380 19.55 33.22 2.40
C ALA A 380 20.61 33.40 1.31
N GLY A 381 20.27 33.09 0.04
CA GLY A 381 21.19 33.21 -1.10
C GLY A 381 22.32 32.17 -1.07
N LEU A 382 21.99 30.91 -0.77
CA LEU A 382 22.98 29.82 -0.76
C LEU A 382 23.58 29.58 -2.17
N ASP A 383 24.91 29.54 -2.24
CA ASP A 383 25.71 29.22 -3.44
C ASP A 383 26.72 28.10 -3.08
N PRO A 384 26.63 26.90 -3.66
CA PRO A 384 25.55 26.42 -4.54
C PRO A 384 24.18 26.36 -3.82
N PRO A 385 23.06 26.15 -4.54
CA PRO A 385 21.75 25.86 -3.95
C PRO A 385 21.77 24.72 -2.91
N LEU A 386 20.72 24.65 -2.09
CA LEU A 386 20.48 23.55 -1.16
C LEU A 386 20.15 22.29 -1.97
N SER A 387 20.78 21.16 -1.66
CA SER A 387 20.44 19.87 -2.25
C SER A 387 19.38 19.11 -1.47
N ALA A 388 18.80 18.10 -2.10
CA ALA A 388 17.97 17.10 -1.45
C ALA A 388 18.70 16.46 -0.24
N GLY A 389 19.99 16.12 -0.41
CA GLY A 389 20.83 15.60 0.66
C GLY A 389 21.01 16.57 1.84
N GLU A 390 21.26 17.86 1.58
CA GLU A 390 21.35 18.87 2.66
C GLU A 390 19.98 19.16 3.29
N ALA A 391 18.89 19.09 2.53
CA ALA A 391 17.52 19.27 3.01
C ALA A 391 17.10 18.14 3.96
N VAL A 392 17.23 16.87 3.57
CA VAL A 392 16.92 15.70 4.43
C VAL A 392 17.75 15.72 5.71
N GLN A 393 19.01 16.18 5.64
CA GLN A 393 19.83 16.35 6.83
C GLN A 393 19.40 17.56 7.68
N LEU A 394 18.88 18.65 7.12
CA LEU A 394 18.29 19.73 7.92
C LEU A 394 17.04 19.25 8.68
N LEU A 395 16.16 18.49 8.04
CA LEU A 395 14.94 17.94 8.66
C LEU A 395 15.31 16.98 9.80
N THR A 396 16.04 15.89 9.49
CA THR A 396 16.41 14.86 10.47
C THR A 396 17.34 15.34 11.59
N ARG A 397 18.27 16.27 11.32
CA ARG A 397 19.24 16.73 12.33
C ARG A 397 18.73 17.89 13.19
N THR A 398 17.50 18.38 12.95
CA THR A 398 16.85 19.39 13.79
C THR A 398 15.55 18.96 14.46
N ALA A 399 15.07 17.74 14.18
CA ALA A 399 13.90 17.13 14.79
C ALA A 399 13.94 17.08 16.34
N ASP A 400 12.75 17.13 16.95
CA ASP A 400 12.52 16.94 18.38
C ASP A 400 12.45 15.43 18.72
N ASP A 401 13.48 14.92 19.38
CA ASP A 401 13.65 13.52 19.85
C ASP A 401 12.45 13.02 20.69
N ILE A 402 11.78 11.94 20.27
CA ILE A 402 10.59 11.37 20.93
C ILE A 402 11.00 10.26 21.91
N ASP A 403 11.45 10.65 23.11
CA ASP A 403 11.68 9.66 24.18
C ASP A 403 10.44 9.52 25.10
N VAL A 404 9.88 8.31 25.16
CA VAL A 404 8.82 7.94 26.10
C VAL A 404 9.34 6.84 27.04
N PRO A 405 10.07 7.18 28.14
CA PRO A 405 10.65 6.18 29.04
C PRO A 405 9.65 5.17 29.61
N GLU A 406 8.40 5.59 29.81
CA GLU A 406 7.35 4.70 30.35
C GLU A 406 6.91 3.62 29.34
N SER A 407 7.40 3.63 28.09
CA SER A 407 7.22 2.54 27.12
C SER A 407 8.21 1.39 27.27
N ARG A 408 9.25 1.54 28.11
CA ARG A 408 10.37 0.58 28.19
C ARG A 408 10.20 -0.38 29.38
N PRO A 409 10.26 -1.71 29.19
CA PRO A 409 10.01 -2.71 30.25
C PRO A 409 10.93 -2.68 31.48
N ASP A 410 12.04 -1.92 31.44
CA ASP A 410 12.93 -1.70 32.57
C ASP A 410 12.64 -0.41 33.37
N ASP A 411 11.76 0.47 32.87
CA ASP A 411 11.36 1.68 33.60
C ASP A 411 10.39 1.37 34.76
N PRO A 412 10.53 1.99 35.95
CA PRO A 412 9.62 1.79 37.08
C PRO A 412 8.15 2.19 36.85
N SER A 413 7.86 2.85 35.73
CA SER A 413 6.56 3.40 35.34
C SER A 413 5.93 2.68 34.14
N TYR A 414 6.54 1.57 33.68
CA TYR A 414 6.18 0.86 32.45
C TYR A 414 4.67 0.68 32.23
N ASP A 415 4.20 1.09 31.06
CA ASP A 415 2.82 1.03 30.57
C ASP A 415 2.81 0.35 29.18
N ASP A 416 2.25 -0.86 29.13
CA ASP A 416 2.21 -1.71 27.93
C ASP A 416 1.17 -1.24 26.89
N SER A 417 0.44 -0.15 27.14
CA SER A 417 -0.39 0.52 26.14
C SER A 417 0.35 1.59 25.32
N LYS A 418 1.63 1.87 25.64
CA LYS A 418 2.51 2.79 24.90
C LYS A 418 3.39 2.05 23.90
N TYR A 419 3.67 2.67 22.76
CA TYR A 419 4.63 2.14 21.79
C TYR A 419 6.09 2.35 22.28
N PRO A 420 6.99 1.35 22.09
CA PRO A 420 8.40 1.47 22.45
C PRO A 420 9.08 2.67 21.81
N SER A 421 9.92 3.36 22.58
CA SER A 421 10.78 4.45 22.10
C SER A 421 12.07 4.57 22.91
N ARG A 422 13.09 5.23 22.34
CA ARG A 422 14.40 5.44 22.97
C ARG A 422 15.05 6.75 22.49
N PRO A 423 16.00 7.34 23.23
CA PRO A 423 16.70 8.55 22.78
C PRO A 423 17.46 8.36 21.46
N GLY A 424 17.19 9.22 20.48
CA GLY A 424 17.70 9.13 19.12
C GLY A 424 16.76 8.35 18.20
N TRP A 425 17.29 7.81 17.11
CA TRP A 425 16.44 7.10 16.13
C TRP A 425 15.86 5.81 16.70
N ASP A 426 14.56 5.59 16.49
CA ASP A 426 13.85 4.35 16.85
C ASP A 426 12.86 3.88 15.76
N GLN A 427 12.44 2.60 15.82
CA GLN A 427 11.64 1.97 14.76
C GLN A 427 10.21 2.52 14.64
N ARG A 428 9.68 3.16 15.69
CA ARG A 428 8.29 3.65 15.79
C ARG A 428 8.16 5.14 15.55
N PHE A 429 9.23 5.91 15.80
CA PHE A 429 9.21 7.37 15.75
C PHE A 429 10.28 8.00 14.83
N GLY A 430 11.09 7.18 14.14
CA GLY A 430 12.14 7.66 13.25
C GLY A 430 13.18 8.49 14.00
N TYR A 431 13.63 9.61 13.41
CA TYR A 431 14.46 10.61 14.10
C TYR A 431 13.67 11.53 15.06
N GLY A 432 12.38 11.27 15.28
CA GLY A 432 11.48 12.09 16.08
C GLY A 432 10.62 13.04 15.24
N ARG A 433 10.14 14.10 15.87
CA ARG A 433 9.15 15.02 15.27
C ARG A 433 9.81 16.18 14.52
N PRO A 434 9.33 16.59 13.34
CA PRO A 434 9.83 17.78 12.66
C PRO A 434 9.83 19.03 13.54
N ASN A 435 10.84 19.89 13.36
CA ASN A 435 10.93 21.19 14.02
C ASN A 435 11.38 22.23 12.99
N ALA A 436 10.40 22.71 12.21
CA ALA A 436 10.63 23.64 11.09
C ALA A 436 11.41 24.88 11.54
N ARG A 437 11.07 25.43 12.70
CA ARG A 437 11.78 26.58 13.26
C ARG A 437 13.27 26.30 13.50
N SER A 438 13.62 25.13 14.02
CA SER A 438 15.02 24.76 14.24
C SER A 438 15.77 24.60 12.92
N ALA A 439 15.17 23.98 11.89
CA ALA A 439 15.75 23.91 10.55
C ALA A 439 16.03 25.30 9.97
N LEU A 440 15.05 26.22 10.03
CA LEU A 440 15.20 27.57 9.46
C LEU A 440 16.23 28.41 10.22
N ASP A 441 16.33 28.28 11.56
CA ASP A 441 17.36 28.94 12.37
C ASP A 441 18.77 28.36 12.12
N TRP A 442 18.90 27.10 11.68
CA TRP A 442 20.20 26.55 11.25
C TRP A 442 20.63 27.12 9.90
N ILE A 443 19.71 27.24 8.92
CA ILE A 443 19.98 27.91 7.63
C ILE A 443 20.39 29.37 7.87
N ALA A 444 19.63 30.12 8.67
CA ALA A 444 19.92 31.50 9.03
C ALA A 444 21.29 31.67 9.74
N GLY A 445 21.75 30.62 10.44
CA GLY A 445 23.06 30.57 11.10
C GLY A 445 24.20 30.02 10.24
N GLY A 446 23.95 29.59 9.00
CA GLY A 446 24.94 28.92 8.15
C GLY A 446 25.36 27.53 8.64
N ARG A 447 24.54 26.89 9.48
CA ARG A 447 24.79 25.59 10.11
C ARG A 447 24.22 24.43 9.28
N ILE A 448 24.50 24.40 7.98
CA ILE A 448 24.02 23.32 7.10
C ILE A 448 24.81 22.03 7.40
N PRO A 449 24.17 20.86 7.58
CA PRO A 449 24.88 19.59 7.72
C PRO A 449 25.64 19.19 6.45
N PRO A 450 26.65 18.29 6.56
CA PRO A 450 27.15 17.56 5.40
C PRO A 450 26.11 16.57 4.86
N GLU A 451 26.16 16.32 3.56
CA GLU A 451 25.41 15.29 2.87
C GLU A 451 25.96 13.91 3.22
N VAL A 452 25.06 12.95 3.44
CA VAL A 452 25.40 11.58 3.81
C VAL A 452 24.36 10.62 3.21
N ASP A 453 24.82 9.68 2.39
CA ASP A 453 23.99 8.72 1.65
C ASP A 453 24.65 7.31 1.61
N LEU A 454 23.84 6.27 1.38
CA LEU A 454 24.19 4.85 1.36
C LEU A 454 23.24 4.10 0.39
N THR A 455 23.55 4.12 -0.91
CA THR A 455 22.70 3.56 -1.98
C THR A 455 22.77 2.03 -2.09
N GLU A 456 23.97 1.43 -1.98
CA GLU A 456 24.20 -0.02 -2.01
C GLU A 456 24.79 -0.51 -0.67
N PRO A 457 24.38 -1.67 -0.12
CA PRO A 457 23.29 -2.56 -0.56
C PRO A 457 21.89 -1.92 -0.60
N MET A 458 20.93 -2.63 -1.20
CA MET A 458 19.51 -2.23 -1.18
C MET A 458 18.97 -2.19 0.25
N TRP A 459 17.92 -1.39 0.48
CA TRP A 459 17.16 -1.50 1.72
C TRP A 459 16.70 -2.94 1.93
N PHE A 460 16.82 -3.44 3.16
CA PHE A 460 16.33 -4.76 3.56
C PHE A 460 16.96 -5.96 2.82
N GLU A 461 18.08 -5.77 2.14
CA GLU A 461 18.83 -6.84 1.46
C GLU A 461 19.35 -7.88 2.47
N VAL A 462 19.22 -9.17 2.12
CA VAL A 462 19.71 -10.29 2.93
C VAL A 462 21.11 -10.68 2.48
N LEU A 463 22.10 -10.43 3.34
CA LEU A 463 23.50 -10.73 3.09
C LEU A 463 23.81 -12.17 3.51
N TYR A 464 24.15 -13.04 2.54
CA TYR A 464 24.53 -14.44 2.74
C TYR A 464 26.07 -14.58 2.80
N PRO A 465 26.71 -14.71 3.99
CA PRO A 465 28.16 -14.58 4.11
C PRO A 465 28.97 -15.75 3.54
N ASP A 466 28.32 -16.88 3.29
CA ASP A 466 28.88 -18.06 2.64
C ASP A 466 28.87 -17.95 1.10
N GLN A 467 27.97 -17.14 0.53
CA GLN A 467 27.96 -16.76 -0.88
C GLN A 467 28.81 -15.50 -1.14
N THR A 468 28.52 -14.41 -0.42
CA THR A 468 29.12 -13.08 -0.59
C THR A 468 29.78 -12.61 0.72
N PRO A 469 30.99 -13.11 1.06
CA PRO A 469 31.67 -12.79 2.32
C PRO A 469 32.18 -11.34 2.44
N ALA A 470 32.25 -10.59 1.34
CA ALA A 470 32.76 -9.22 1.32
C ALA A 470 31.83 -8.30 0.51
N VAL A 471 31.03 -7.52 1.23
CA VAL A 471 29.99 -6.64 0.69
C VAL A 471 30.59 -5.27 0.35
N THR A 472 30.20 -4.68 -0.78
CA THR A 472 30.62 -3.32 -1.15
C THR A 472 29.57 -2.34 -0.64
N LEU A 473 29.99 -1.31 0.11
CA LEU A 473 29.10 -0.24 0.56
C LEU A 473 29.30 0.97 -0.35
N ARG A 474 28.23 1.50 -0.95
CA ARG A 474 28.27 2.71 -1.78
C ARG A 474 27.33 3.79 -1.29
N GLY A 475 27.68 5.03 -1.61
CA GLY A 475 26.84 6.20 -1.42
C GLY A 475 27.61 7.47 -1.75
N HIS A 476 27.10 8.59 -1.25
CA HIS A 476 27.70 9.90 -1.37
C HIS A 476 27.98 10.51 0.02
N ILE A 477 29.09 11.23 0.15
CA ILE A 477 29.40 12.02 1.34
C ILE A 477 30.13 13.30 0.91
N ASP A 478 29.49 14.47 1.01
CA ASP A 478 30.18 15.75 0.84
C ASP A 478 29.81 16.75 1.94
N ALA A 479 30.69 17.72 2.14
CA ALA A 479 30.46 18.87 2.99
C ALA A 479 30.67 20.13 2.16
N ARG A 480 29.90 20.27 1.06
CA ARG A 480 30.09 21.26 -0.02
C ARG A 480 30.32 22.71 0.46
N ARG A 481 29.82 23.06 1.65
CA ARG A 481 29.90 24.40 2.28
C ARG A 481 31.00 24.58 3.33
N ALA A 482 31.66 23.50 3.76
CA ALA A 482 32.68 23.51 4.81
C ALA A 482 34.10 23.31 4.24
N PRO A 483 35.15 23.90 4.86
CA PRO A 483 36.53 23.75 4.39
C PRO A 483 37.09 22.33 4.59
N SER A 484 36.50 21.54 5.50
CA SER A 484 36.82 20.12 5.67
C SER A 484 35.78 19.34 6.47
N PHE A 485 35.78 18.01 6.34
CA PHE A 485 34.98 17.09 7.15
C PHE A 485 35.74 15.82 7.60
N ASP A 486 35.29 15.24 8.72
CA ASP A 486 35.60 13.87 9.14
C ASP A 486 34.39 12.95 8.83
N PHE A 487 34.60 11.66 8.53
CA PHE A 487 33.52 10.69 8.33
C PHE A 487 33.82 9.29 8.89
N TRP A 488 32.75 8.53 9.16
CA TRP A 488 32.76 7.15 9.63
C TRP A 488 31.68 6.33 8.89
N VAL A 489 31.99 5.09 8.54
CA VAL A 489 31.05 4.05 8.13
C VAL A 489 31.12 2.95 9.18
N GLU A 490 29.99 2.61 9.81
CA GLU A 490 29.93 1.79 11.02
C GLU A 490 28.76 0.81 10.97
N TRP A 491 28.81 -0.28 11.75
CA TRP A 491 27.68 -1.21 11.86
C TRP A 491 27.45 -1.70 13.29
N ALA A 492 26.25 -2.17 13.58
CA ALA A 492 25.89 -2.86 14.82
C ALA A 492 24.76 -3.89 14.57
N ARG A 493 24.50 -4.75 15.56
CA ARG A 493 23.43 -5.77 15.52
C ARG A 493 22.07 -5.15 15.89
N GLY A 494 21.00 -5.71 15.32
CA GLY A 494 19.64 -5.26 15.55
C GLY A 494 19.25 -4.01 14.74
N ILE A 495 17.97 -3.65 14.84
CA ILE A 495 17.35 -2.52 14.15
C ILE A 495 17.61 -1.18 14.85
N GLU A 496 17.70 -1.16 16.18
CA GLU A 496 17.85 0.06 17.00
C GLU A 496 19.07 0.01 17.97
N PRO A 497 20.29 -0.32 17.49
CA PRO A 497 21.49 -0.40 18.34
C PRO A 497 21.85 0.94 19.00
N ALA A 498 22.43 0.85 20.20
CA ALA A 498 22.92 2.00 20.94
C ALA A 498 24.20 2.58 20.33
N ASN A 499 24.43 3.87 20.57
CA ASN A 499 25.53 4.63 19.95
C ASN A 499 26.95 4.08 20.23
N ASP A 500 27.16 3.34 21.33
CA ASP A 500 28.42 2.71 21.70
C ASP A 500 28.53 1.21 21.33
N GLU A 501 27.51 0.65 20.68
CA GLU A 501 27.54 -0.71 20.09
C GLU A 501 28.09 -0.71 18.66
N PHE A 502 28.11 0.46 18.00
CA PHE A 502 28.61 0.62 16.63
C PHE A 502 30.12 0.37 16.51
N THR A 503 30.47 -0.48 15.55
CA THR A 503 31.84 -0.82 15.17
C THR A 503 32.19 -0.20 13.82
N THR A 504 33.21 0.67 13.79
CA THR A 504 33.67 1.33 12.57
C THR A 504 34.26 0.34 11.56
N ILE A 505 33.73 0.32 10.34
CA ILE A 505 34.23 -0.41 9.16
C ILE A 505 35.30 0.43 8.45
N ALA A 506 35.01 1.71 8.22
CA ALA A 506 35.90 2.66 7.54
C ALA A 506 35.74 4.06 8.13
N SER A 507 36.76 4.91 7.98
CA SER A 507 36.70 6.33 8.35
C SER A 507 37.73 7.14 7.58
N GLY A 508 37.58 8.48 7.63
CA GLY A 508 38.58 9.40 7.12
C GLY A 508 38.50 10.75 7.81
N GLU A 509 39.66 11.36 8.04
CA GLU A 509 39.82 12.62 8.77
C GLU A 509 40.20 13.77 7.83
N ASN A 510 39.65 14.96 8.08
CA ASN A 510 40.06 16.25 7.53
C ASN A 510 40.05 16.27 5.98
N ARG A 511 39.04 15.62 5.38
CA ARG A 511 38.80 15.61 3.93
C ARG A 511 38.33 16.98 3.47
N SER A 512 38.64 17.33 2.22
CA SER A 512 38.24 18.60 1.56
C SER A 512 37.66 18.35 0.16
N SER A 513 37.05 17.18 -0.02
CA SER A 513 36.33 16.75 -1.23
C SER A 513 35.44 15.55 -0.91
N ALA A 514 34.33 15.45 -1.63
CA ALA A 514 33.35 14.36 -1.57
C ALA A 514 33.95 12.94 -1.60
N LEU A 515 33.15 11.96 -1.18
CA LEU A 515 33.26 10.56 -1.59
C LEU A 515 32.04 10.22 -2.46
N ASP A 516 32.28 9.49 -3.54
CA ASP A 516 31.25 9.10 -4.51
C ASP A 516 31.43 7.62 -4.87
N GLY A 517 30.34 6.86 -4.92
CA GLY A 517 30.37 5.42 -5.17
C GLY A 517 30.91 4.66 -3.95
N GLN A 518 31.94 3.82 -4.13
CA GLN A 518 32.42 2.93 -3.06
C GLN A 518 33.04 3.70 -1.88
N ILE A 519 32.32 3.76 -0.76
CA ILE A 519 32.76 4.38 0.50
C ILE A 519 33.45 3.38 1.43
N ALA A 520 33.11 2.09 1.36
CA ALA A 520 33.74 1.03 2.16
C ALA A 520 33.61 -0.38 1.52
N THR A 521 34.25 -1.36 2.16
CA THR A 521 33.97 -2.80 1.97
C THR A 521 33.80 -3.41 3.34
N PHE A 522 32.72 -4.17 3.53
CA PHE A 522 32.33 -4.79 4.79
C PHE A 522 32.57 -6.29 4.70
N ASP A 523 33.44 -6.81 5.56
CA ASP A 523 33.70 -8.24 5.70
C ASP A 523 32.62 -8.84 6.61
N VAL A 524 31.80 -9.73 6.06
CA VAL A 524 30.66 -10.36 6.74
C VAL A 524 30.89 -11.85 7.04
N SER A 525 32.01 -12.46 6.59
CA SER A 525 32.19 -13.92 6.58
C SER A 525 31.95 -14.59 7.95
N ASP A 526 32.43 -13.91 9.00
CA ASP A 526 32.43 -14.38 10.39
C ASP A 526 31.22 -13.87 11.19
N LEU A 527 30.26 -13.19 10.55
CA LEU A 527 29.04 -12.70 11.21
C LEU A 527 28.01 -13.82 11.36
N ASP A 528 27.43 -13.93 12.55
CA ASP A 528 26.41 -14.91 12.92
C ASP A 528 25.36 -14.17 13.76
N VAL A 529 24.19 -13.90 13.18
CA VAL A 529 23.18 -12.97 13.73
C VAL A 529 21.90 -13.76 14.03
N ASP A 530 21.54 -13.80 15.31
CA ASP A 530 20.28 -14.33 15.81
C ASP A 530 19.89 -13.46 17.02
N ASN A 531 19.14 -12.40 16.75
CA ASN A 531 18.70 -11.41 17.72
C ASN A 531 17.45 -11.94 18.43
N ALA A 532 17.42 -11.89 19.76
CA ALA A 532 16.21 -12.17 20.52
C ALA A 532 15.27 -10.95 20.48
N GLY A 533 14.03 -11.15 20.03
CA GLY A 533 13.04 -10.09 19.88
C GLY A 533 11.86 -10.53 19.02
N GLU A 534 11.32 -9.60 18.24
CA GLU A 534 10.33 -9.87 17.20
C GLU A 534 10.94 -10.65 16.02
N MET A 535 10.12 -11.43 15.29
CA MET A 535 10.62 -12.50 14.41
C MET A 535 11.35 -11.94 13.17
N GLU A 536 10.80 -10.91 12.56
CA GLU A 536 11.35 -10.16 11.43
C GLU A 536 12.63 -9.41 11.79
N ASN A 537 12.81 -9.09 13.08
CA ASN A 537 13.98 -8.40 13.62
C ASN A 537 15.15 -9.33 14.00
N ARG A 538 14.97 -10.65 13.79
CA ARG A 538 15.92 -11.70 14.21
C ARG A 538 17.27 -11.64 13.49
N PHE A 539 17.30 -11.41 12.19
CA PHE A 539 18.54 -11.44 11.38
C PHE A 539 19.16 -10.05 11.17
N THR A 540 18.59 -9.01 11.79
CA THR A 540 18.86 -7.61 11.47
C THR A 540 20.24 -7.12 11.91
N ILE A 541 20.85 -6.29 11.06
CA ILE A 541 21.93 -5.37 11.40
C ILE A 541 21.57 -3.95 10.95
N THR A 542 22.12 -2.95 11.62
CA THR A 542 22.13 -1.56 11.13
C THR A 542 23.53 -1.22 10.64
N VAL A 543 23.64 -0.68 9.43
CA VAL A 543 24.83 0.05 8.97
C VAL A 543 24.52 1.54 9.00
N ARG A 544 25.48 2.38 9.39
CA ARG A 544 25.35 3.83 9.30
C ARG A 544 26.57 4.47 8.67
N VAL A 545 26.34 5.60 8.03
CA VAL A 545 27.35 6.56 7.61
C VAL A 545 27.13 7.83 8.43
N ARG A 546 28.19 8.44 8.94
CA ARG A 546 28.11 9.67 9.74
C ARG A 546 29.25 10.60 9.40
N ALA A 547 28.95 11.86 9.14
CA ALA A 547 29.93 12.90 8.78
C ALA A 547 29.87 14.10 9.73
N VAL A 548 30.99 14.83 9.84
CA VAL A 548 31.12 16.03 10.67
C VAL A 548 31.82 17.12 9.86
N ALA A 549 31.06 18.15 9.48
CA ALA A 549 31.54 19.30 8.73
C ALA A 549 32.14 20.37 9.68
N HIS A 550 33.38 20.78 9.42
CA HIS A 550 34.15 21.68 10.27
C HIS A 550 34.17 23.12 9.73
N TYR A 551 33.12 23.90 9.99
CA TYR A 551 33.04 25.30 9.55
C TYR A 551 34.00 26.25 10.29
N GLY A 552 34.51 25.84 11.45
CA GLY A 552 35.41 26.63 12.29
C GLY A 552 34.67 27.44 13.37
N ALA A 553 35.40 28.31 14.07
CA ALA A 553 35.02 28.80 15.40
C ALA A 553 33.75 29.68 15.48
N ASP A 554 33.27 30.24 14.37
CA ASP A 554 32.11 31.14 14.34
C ASP A 554 30.77 30.40 14.13
N VAL A 555 30.81 29.18 13.55
CA VAL A 555 29.63 28.34 13.22
C VAL A 555 29.65 27.02 14.01
N GLY A 556 30.83 26.47 14.26
CA GLY A 556 31.06 25.20 14.95
C GLY A 556 31.23 24.01 14.00
N ASP A 557 31.13 22.82 14.57
CA ASP A 557 31.04 21.56 13.84
C ASP A 557 29.55 21.20 13.65
N VAL A 558 29.17 20.70 12.47
CA VAL A 558 27.79 20.27 12.16
C VAL A 558 27.80 18.82 11.68
N THR A 559 26.86 18.00 12.16
CA THR A 559 26.84 16.56 11.94
C THR A 559 25.76 16.15 10.96
N GLY A 560 26.09 15.30 9.98
CA GLY A 560 25.13 14.58 9.14
C GLY A 560 25.23 13.06 9.38
N GLU A 561 24.14 12.33 9.14
CA GLU A 561 24.06 10.89 9.38
C GLU A 561 22.98 10.24 8.50
N MET A 562 23.27 9.07 7.94
CA MET A 562 22.26 8.16 7.38
C MET A 562 22.47 6.78 8.01
N ARG A 563 21.36 6.08 8.29
CA ARG A 563 21.36 4.65 8.67
C ARG A 563 20.59 3.85 7.63
N LYS A 564 20.95 2.59 7.46
CA LYS A 564 20.28 1.62 6.59
C LYS A 564 20.22 0.25 7.26
N VAL A 565 19.13 -0.47 7.04
CA VAL A 565 18.87 -1.78 7.65
C VAL A 565 19.08 -2.88 6.61
N PHE A 566 19.85 -3.89 6.99
CA PHE A 566 20.13 -5.10 6.22
C PHE A 566 19.98 -6.32 7.11
N TYR A 567 19.94 -7.52 6.52
CA TYR A 567 19.93 -8.78 7.27
C TYR A 567 21.21 -9.59 7.01
N VAL A 568 21.56 -10.46 7.96
CA VAL A 568 22.64 -11.44 7.78
C VAL A 568 22.09 -12.83 8.08
N HIS A 569 21.99 -13.68 7.07
CA HIS A 569 21.37 -15.01 7.16
C HIS A 569 22.23 -16.10 6.52
N ARG A 570 21.96 -17.36 6.84
CA ARG A 570 22.51 -18.54 6.15
C ARG A 570 21.44 -19.61 6.12
N ASP A 571 21.00 -19.96 4.92
CA ASP A 571 20.02 -21.02 4.69
C ASP A 571 20.71 -22.14 3.90
N PRO A 572 20.90 -23.34 4.48
CA PRO A 572 21.60 -24.43 3.84
C PRO A 572 20.77 -25.14 2.75
N ASP A 573 19.48 -24.83 2.64
CA ASP A 573 18.54 -25.50 1.74
C ASP A 573 18.34 -24.72 0.42
N LEU A 574 18.96 -23.54 0.28
CA LEU A 574 18.92 -22.73 -0.95
C LEU A 574 19.50 -23.48 -2.16
N VAL A 575 18.77 -23.44 -3.27
CA VAL A 575 19.21 -24.00 -4.56
C VAL A 575 20.43 -23.22 -5.09
N GLY A 576 21.36 -23.94 -5.72
CA GLY A 576 22.65 -23.42 -6.19
C GLY A 576 22.56 -22.37 -7.31
N GLY A 577 22.34 -21.11 -6.93
CA GLY A 577 22.11 -19.98 -7.85
C GLY A 577 21.20 -18.90 -7.24
N PHE A 578 20.58 -19.21 -6.09
CA PHE A 578 19.59 -18.38 -5.40
C PHE A 578 20.09 -17.91 -4.01
N PRO A 579 19.55 -16.79 -3.48
CA PRO A 579 18.56 -15.93 -4.11
C PRO A 579 19.15 -15.07 -5.24
N ARG A 580 18.27 -14.66 -6.15
CA ARG A 580 18.61 -13.87 -7.34
C ARG A 580 17.77 -12.60 -7.37
N PHE A 581 18.44 -11.45 -7.48
CA PHE A 581 17.76 -10.22 -7.89
C PHE A 581 17.48 -10.28 -9.40
N ILE A 582 16.21 -10.12 -9.80
CA ILE A 582 15.76 -10.28 -11.19
C ILE A 582 15.48 -8.95 -11.91
N GLY A 583 15.69 -7.83 -11.21
CA GLY A 583 14.88 -6.62 -11.39
C GLY A 583 13.99 -6.47 -10.16
N PRO A 584 13.59 -5.26 -9.76
CA PRO A 584 12.62 -5.04 -8.69
C PRO A 584 11.20 -5.34 -9.17
N SER A 585 10.23 -5.23 -8.26
CA SER A 585 8.88 -5.76 -8.43
C SER A 585 8.81 -7.29 -8.45
N GLY A 586 7.71 -7.83 -7.90
CA GLY A 586 7.52 -9.27 -7.68
C GLY A 586 6.10 -9.63 -7.28
N GLU A 587 5.13 -9.05 -8.00
CA GLU A 587 3.69 -9.18 -7.73
C GLU A 587 3.10 -10.40 -8.46
N SER A 588 3.56 -10.65 -9.69
CA SER A 588 3.34 -11.91 -10.39
C SER A 588 3.89 -13.07 -9.57
N SER A 589 3.10 -14.14 -9.45
CA SER A 589 3.60 -15.38 -8.83
C SER A 589 4.49 -16.16 -9.81
N PRO A 590 5.50 -16.91 -9.32
CA PRO A 590 6.24 -17.85 -10.13
C PRO A 590 5.37 -19.03 -10.60
N LYS A 591 5.79 -19.66 -11.70
CA LYS A 591 5.29 -20.95 -12.20
C LYS A 591 6.47 -21.87 -12.52
N LEU A 592 6.30 -23.18 -12.33
CA LEU A 592 7.32 -24.19 -12.64
C LEU A 592 6.87 -25.07 -13.80
N VAL A 593 7.45 -24.87 -14.98
CA VAL A 593 7.01 -25.50 -16.24
C VAL A 593 8.18 -26.08 -17.02
N ASP A 594 8.01 -27.29 -17.56
CA ASP A 594 8.91 -27.82 -18.61
C ASP A 594 8.59 -27.09 -19.92
N LEU A 595 9.40 -26.06 -20.26
CA LEU A 595 9.12 -25.18 -21.40
C LEU A 595 9.87 -25.59 -22.66
N ASP A 596 11.08 -26.17 -22.54
CA ASP A 596 11.91 -26.57 -23.69
C ASP A 596 11.99 -28.10 -23.97
N GLY A 597 11.44 -28.94 -23.08
CA GLY A 597 11.33 -30.40 -23.25
C GLY A 597 12.57 -31.19 -22.81
N GLU A 598 13.57 -30.55 -22.18
CA GLU A 598 14.70 -31.19 -21.52
C GLU A 598 14.42 -31.42 -20.01
N PRO A 599 15.17 -32.31 -19.31
CA PRO A 599 14.85 -32.66 -17.92
C PRO A 599 15.09 -31.51 -16.93
N GLY A 600 14.00 -30.96 -16.37
CA GLY A 600 13.94 -29.92 -15.36
C GLY A 600 12.58 -29.22 -15.41
N ARG A 601 12.45 -28.08 -14.72
CA ARG A 601 11.42 -27.07 -14.97
C ARG A 601 12.07 -25.68 -15.01
N GLU A 602 11.60 -24.82 -15.90
CA GLU A 602 11.89 -23.39 -15.86
C GLU A 602 11.00 -22.70 -14.81
N ILE A 603 11.57 -21.74 -14.09
CA ILE A 603 10.83 -20.73 -13.34
C ILE A 603 10.36 -19.67 -14.33
N LEU A 604 9.08 -19.71 -14.67
CA LEU A 604 8.41 -18.66 -15.43
C LEU A 604 7.89 -17.58 -14.46
N LEU A 605 8.18 -16.31 -14.74
CA LEU A 605 7.85 -15.18 -13.86
C LEU A 605 7.78 -13.87 -14.66
N ALA A 606 6.83 -12.98 -14.35
CA ALA A 606 6.74 -11.65 -14.94
C ALA A 606 7.05 -10.54 -13.92
N THR A 607 7.34 -9.33 -14.40
CA THR A 607 7.69 -8.16 -13.56
C THR A 607 7.02 -6.86 -14.02
N ALA A 608 6.96 -5.86 -13.14
CA ALA A 608 6.50 -4.50 -13.49
C ALA A 608 7.43 -3.78 -14.49
N ASP A 609 8.69 -4.23 -14.65
CA ASP A 609 9.58 -3.77 -15.72
C ASP A 609 9.16 -4.26 -17.13
N GLY A 610 8.00 -4.92 -17.25
CA GLY A 610 7.45 -5.43 -18.50
C GLY A 610 8.26 -6.57 -19.13
N GLU A 611 9.09 -7.23 -18.32
CA GLU A 611 9.81 -8.44 -18.68
C GLU A 611 9.04 -9.69 -18.23
N VAL A 612 9.08 -10.73 -19.05
CA VAL A 612 8.72 -12.10 -18.67
C VAL A 612 9.98 -12.93 -18.76
N HIS A 613 10.38 -13.55 -17.66
CA HIS A 613 11.58 -14.38 -17.53
C HIS A 613 11.21 -15.85 -17.59
N ALA A 614 12.09 -16.67 -18.15
CA ALA A 614 12.02 -18.13 -18.05
C ALA A 614 13.40 -18.64 -17.62
N LEU A 615 13.57 -18.80 -16.30
CA LEU A 615 14.87 -19.08 -15.68
C LEU A 615 15.03 -20.58 -15.45
N ARG A 616 16.14 -21.14 -15.93
CA ARG A 616 16.54 -22.52 -15.61
C ARG A 616 16.81 -22.72 -14.12
N PRO A 617 16.95 -23.98 -13.65
CA PRO A 617 17.35 -24.32 -12.29
C PRO A 617 18.69 -23.73 -11.81
N ASP A 618 19.60 -23.31 -12.71
CA ASP A 618 20.83 -22.58 -12.38
C ASP A 618 20.67 -21.05 -12.36
N GLY A 619 19.43 -20.57 -12.49
CA GLY A 619 19.06 -19.17 -12.63
C GLY A 619 19.43 -18.55 -13.98
N SER A 620 19.78 -19.31 -15.02
CA SER A 620 20.09 -18.76 -16.35
C SER A 620 18.85 -18.67 -17.25
N GLU A 621 18.67 -17.54 -17.94
CA GLU A 621 17.57 -17.34 -18.91
C GLU A 621 17.54 -18.42 -20.00
N ALA A 622 16.34 -18.90 -20.31
CA ALA A 622 16.05 -19.78 -21.43
C ALA A 622 16.36 -19.08 -22.79
N PRO A 623 16.56 -19.83 -23.89
CA PRO A 623 17.10 -19.26 -25.12
C PRO A 623 16.03 -18.45 -25.86
N GLY A 624 16.08 -17.13 -25.74
CA GLY A 624 15.07 -16.21 -26.27
C GLY A 624 14.44 -15.31 -25.20
N TRP A 625 14.68 -15.63 -23.93
CA TRP A 625 14.16 -14.94 -22.76
C TRP A 625 15.22 -13.98 -22.15
N PRO A 626 14.81 -12.93 -21.41
CA PRO A 626 13.43 -12.55 -21.13
C PRO A 626 12.71 -12.01 -22.38
N ALA A 627 11.42 -12.29 -22.45
CA ALA A 627 10.51 -11.67 -23.42
C ALA A 627 10.05 -10.30 -22.88
N ARG A 628 9.66 -9.39 -23.77
CA ARG A 628 9.26 -8.02 -23.42
C ARG A 628 7.93 -7.63 -24.04
N VAL A 629 7.13 -6.87 -23.30
CA VAL A 629 5.82 -6.38 -23.75
C VAL A 629 5.93 -5.00 -24.43
N SER A 630 4.78 -4.37 -24.66
CA SER A 630 4.65 -3.03 -25.26
C SER A 630 5.37 -1.96 -24.41
N PRO A 631 5.76 -0.81 -25.01
CA PRO A 631 6.09 0.37 -24.22
C PRO A 631 4.91 0.78 -23.34
N ALA A 632 5.18 1.35 -22.17
CA ALA A 632 4.14 1.91 -21.31
C ALA A 632 3.39 3.07 -22.00
N ILE A 633 2.24 3.46 -21.46
CA ILE A 633 1.48 4.66 -21.87
C ILE A 633 2.41 5.89 -21.94
N GLY A 634 2.26 6.70 -23.00
CA GLY A 634 3.10 7.83 -23.35
C GLY A 634 4.56 7.53 -23.76
N MET A 635 5.05 6.28 -23.62
CA MET A 635 6.46 5.92 -23.89
C MET A 635 6.76 5.47 -25.33
N ASP A 636 5.78 5.54 -26.25
CA ASP A 636 6.04 5.36 -27.69
C ASP A 636 6.59 6.67 -28.31
N PRO A 637 7.82 6.70 -28.88
CA PRO A 637 8.39 7.87 -29.57
C PRO A 637 7.70 8.23 -30.90
N SER A 638 6.59 7.56 -31.24
CA SER A 638 5.69 7.87 -32.34
C SER A 638 4.24 8.09 -31.91
N GLY A 639 3.97 8.11 -30.60
CA GLY A 639 2.71 8.51 -29.98
C GLY A 639 2.46 10.02 -30.00
N THR A 640 1.34 10.43 -29.44
CA THR A 640 1.03 11.82 -29.06
C THR A 640 -0.04 11.73 -27.94
N PRO A 641 0.27 12.04 -26.67
CA PRO A 641 1.54 12.55 -26.13
C PRO A 641 2.72 11.58 -26.29
N SER A 642 3.93 12.04 -25.99
CA SER A 642 5.16 11.25 -26.12
C SER A 642 6.20 11.70 -25.09
N TYR A 643 6.08 11.18 -23.87
CA TYR A 643 6.82 11.64 -22.69
C TYR A 643 8.35 11.54 -22.85
N VAL A 644 8.83 10.65 -23.72
CA VAL A 644 10.26 10.47 -24.06
C VAL A 644 10.91 11.70 -24.73
N LEU A 645 10.14 12.74 -25.06
CA LEU A 645 10.66 14.06 -25.46
C LEU A 645 11.13 14.90 -24.26
N SER A 646 10.60 14.63 -23.06
CA SER A 646 10.94 15.34 -21.82
C SER A 646 12.41 15.13 -21.42
N ALA A 647 12.95 16.08 -20.65
CA ALA A 647 14.38 16.29 -20.54
C ALA A 647 15.13 15.10 -19.92
N ALA A 648 14.57 14.42 -18.92
CA ALA A 648 15.16 13.24 -18.28
C ALA A 648 15.47 12.10 -19.28
N TYR A 649 14.50 11.80 -20.15
CA TYR A 649 14.60 10.74 -21.16
C TYR A 649 15.46 11.21 -22.34
N ALA A 650 15.25 12.43 -22.81
CA ALA A 650 15.98 13.00 -23.95
C ALA A 650 17.49 13.22 -23.67
N THR A 651 17.90 13.34 -22.40
CA THR A 651 19.33 13.32 -22.01
C THR A 651 19.87 11.91 -21.74
N GLY A 652 19.00 10.94 -21.46
CA GLY A 652 19.37 9.63 -20.91
C GLY A 652 19.86 9.69 -19.47
N GLU A 653 19.31 10.61 -18.66
CA GLU A 653 19.44 10.59 -17.20
C GLU A 653 18.46 9.60 -16.55
N VAL A 654 17.32 9.33 -17.21
CA VAL A 654 16.36 8.24 -16.91
C VAL A 654 16.11 7.42 -18.20
N SER A 655 15.81 6.12 -18.08
CA SER A 655 15.59 5.23 -19.23
C SER A 655 14.37 5.60 -20.08
N ASP A 656 14.51 5.60 -21.41
CA ASP A 656 13.40 5.71 -22.38
C ASP A 656 12.77 4.35 -22.74
N ASP A 657 13.36 3.23 -22.27
CA ASP A 657 12.95 1.85 -22.58
C ASP A 657 11.95 1.28 -21.54
N VAL A 658 11.00 2.11 -21.10
CA VAL A 658 9.96 1.75 -20.11
C VAL A 658 8.82 0.96 -20.77
N ARG A 659 8.26 -0.01 -20.05
CA ARG A 659 7.36 -1.06 -20.56
C ARG A 659 6.10 -1.14 -19.72
N SER A 660 4.99 -1.55 -20.35
CA SER A 660 3.71 -1.77 -19.65
C SER A 660 3.89 -2.79 -18.50
N PRO A 661 3.50 -2.49 -17.25
CA PRO A 661 3.74 -3.36 -16.10
C PRO A 661 3.00 -4.68 -16.18
N ILE A 662 3.56 -5.75 -15.61
CA ILE A 662 2.92 -7.07 -15.53
C ILE A 662 2.80 -7.50 -14.06
N LEU A 663 1.67 -7.15 -13.44
CA LEU A 663 1.34 -7.56 -12.07
C LEU A 663 0.54 -8.88 -12.03
N ALA A 664 -0.12 -9.21 -13.13
CA ALA A 664 -0.86 -10.44 -13.32
C ALA A 664 0.09 -11.65 -13.43
N THR A 665 -0.24 -12.75 -12.76
CA THR A 665 0.52 -14.00 -12.88
C THR A 665 0.29 -14.63 -14.26
N PRO A 666 1.35 -15.05 -14.99
CA PRO A 666 1.21 -15.74 -16.27
C PRO A 666 0.34 -17.00 -16.22
N ALA A 667 -0.25 -17.35 -17.35
CA ALA A 667 -0.85 -18.67 -17.59
C ALA A 667 -0.14 -19.37 -18.76
N VAL A 668 -0.08 -20.71 -18.72
CA VAL A 668 0.70 -21.50 -19.69
C VAL A 668 -0.12 -22.68 -20.23
N GLY A 669 -0.07 -22.90 -21.54
CA GLY A 669 -0.73 -24.02 -22.20
C GLY A 669 -0.53 -24.05 -23.71
N ASP A 670 -0.78 -25.22 -24.32
CA ASP A 670 -0.91 -25.39 -25.78
C ASP A 670 -2.19 -24.68 -26.23
N LEU A 671 -2.08 -23.47 -26.80
CA LEU A 671 -3.25 -22.66 -27.13
C LEU A 671 -3.88 -23.05 -28.48
N ASP A 672 -3.05 -23.37 -29.48
CA ASP A 672 -3.50 -23.60 -30.87
C ASP A 672 -3.56 -25.08 -31.30
N GLY A 673 -3.03 -26.00 -30.48
CA GLY A 673 -3.10 -27.45 -30.64
C GLY A 673 -1.94 -28.05 -31.45
N ASP A 674 -0.81 -27.36 -31.60
CA ASP A 674 0.40 -27.86 -32.28
C ASP A 674 1.30 -28.74 -31.40
N GLY A 675 1.16 -28.64 -30.07
CA GLY A 675 1.93 -29.38 -29.08
C GLY A 675 3.14 -28.64 -28.50
N GLY A 676 3.33 -27.37 -28.84
CA GLY A 676 4.13 -26.42 -28.06
C GLY A 676 3.39 -25.94 -26.80
N LEU A 677 4.02 -25.03 -26.06
CA LEU A 677 3.39 -24.27 -24.98
C LEU A 677 3.52 -22.78 -25.28
N GLU A 678 2.41 -22.05 -25.11
CA GLU A 678 2.39 -20.60 -25.08
C GLU A 678 2.31 -20.09 -23.64
N VAL A 679 3.01 -18.98 -23.39
CA VAL A 679 2.94 -18.16 -22.19
C VAL A 679 2.04 -16.96 -22.48
N VAL A 680 1.05 -16.75 -21.61
CA VAL A 680 0.06 -15.67 -21.71
C VAL A 680 0.22 -14.70 -20.55
N VAL A 681 0.32 -13.41 -20.86
CA VAL A 681 0.37 -12.32 -19.86
C VAL A 681 -0.53 -11.16 -20.29
N VAL A 682 -1.02 -10.43 -19.29
CA VAL A 682 -1.79 -9.19 -19.47
C VAL A 682 -1.11 -8.08 -18.68
N THR A 683 -1.01 -6.89 -19.29
CA THR A 683 -0.34 -5.74 -18.67
C THR A 683 -1.33 -4.86 -17.91
N TYR A 684 -0.83 -4.08 -16.96
CA TYR A 684 -1.64 -3.12 -16.21
C TYR A 684 -2.33 -2.14 -17.17
N ASP A 685 -1.63 -1.61 -18.19
CA ASP A 685 -2.15 -0.73 -19.26
C ASP A 685 -3.29 -1.35 -20.11
N GLY A 686 -3.54 -2.66 -20.01
CA GLY A 686 -4.56 -3.35 -20.81
C GLY A 686 -4.09 -3.92 -22.15
N PHE A 687 -2.84 -4.38 -22.25
CA PHE A 687 -2.37 -5.19 -23.39
C PHE A 687 -2.34 -6.69 -23.05
N LEU A 688 -2.95 -7.51 -23.90
CA LEU A 688 -2.83 -8.97 -23.88
C LEU A 688 -1.66 -9.40 -24.79
N HIS A 689 -0.67 -10.07 -24.21
CA HIS A 689 0.49 -10.63 -24.90
C HIS A 689 0.51 -12.16 -24.80
N VAL A 690 1.01 -12.80 -25.86
CA VAL A 690 1.22 -14.26 -25.94
C VAL A 690 2.59 -14.51 -26.57
N PHE A 691 3.38 -15.39 -25.96
CA PHE A 691 4.70 -15.78 -26.42
C PHE A 691 4.78 -17.31 -26.55
N HIS A 692 5.42 -17.82 -27.59
CA HIS A 692 5.78 -19.23 -27.69
C HIS A 692 6.92 -19.56 -26.71
N ALA A 693 7.15 -20.84 -26.43
CA ALA A 693 8.25 -21.36 -25.60
C ALA A 693 9.66 -20.80 -25.90
N ASP A 694 9.95 -20.34 -27.12
CA ASP A 694 11.23 -19.70 -27.51
C ASP A 694 11.28 -18.18 -27.27
N GLY A 695 10.32 -17.62 -26.53
CA GLY A 695 10.19 -16.19 -26.22
C GLY A 695 9.67 -15.34 -27.37
N THR A 696 9.36 -15.92 -28.54
CA THR A 696 8.84 -15.15 -29.69
C THR A 696 7.34 -14.90 -29.58
N GLY A 697 6.92 -13.66 -29.85
CA GLY A 697 5.51 -13.26 -29.77
C GLY A 697 4.63 -13.95 -30.81
N ALA A 698 3.49 -14.46 -30.37
CA ALA A 698 2.58 -15.28 -31.18
C ALA A 698 1.80 -14.47 -32.23
N ALA A 699 1.38 -15.14 -33.30
CA ALA A 699 0.75 -14.51 -34.46
C ALA A 699 -0.70 -14.07 -34.18
N GLY A 700 -0.88 -12.78 -33.92
CA GLY A 700 -2.16 -12.19 -33.53
C GLY A 700 -2.05 -11.27 -32.32
N PHE A 701 -0.89 -11.24 -31.66
CA PHE A 701 -0.64 -10.47 -30.44
C PHE A 701 0.44 -9.39 -30.65
N PRO A 702 0.47 -8.34 -29.81
CA PRO A 702 -0.47 -8.06 -28.73
C PRO A 702 -1.87 -7.63 -29.22
N GLN A 703 -2.85 -7.77 -28.33
CA GLN A 703 -4.18 -7.15 -28.45
C GLN A 703 -4.32 -6.07 -27.39
N ALA A 704 -4.78 -4.88 -27.77
CA ALA A 704 -5.08 -3.80 -26.84
C ALA A 704 -6.58 -3.82 -26.47
N LEU A 705 -6.90 -3.60 -25.20
CA LEU A 705 -8.27 -3.36 -24.77
C LEU A 705 -8.80 -1.99 -25.25
N PRO A 706 -10.12 -1.74 -25.21
CA PRO A 706 -10.67 -0.41 -25.46
C PRO A 706 -10.26 0.58 -24.36
N ALA A 707 -9.78 1.77 -24.74
CA ALA A 707 -9.51 2.85 -23.80
C ALA A 707 -10.79 3.36 -23.12
N VAL A 708 -10.68 3.74 -21.84
CA VAL A 708 -11.80 4.26 -21.02
C VAL A 708 -11.61 5.78 -20.79
N PRO A 709 -12.37 6.64 -21.47
CA PRO A 709 -12.15 8.08 -21.42
C PRO A 709 -12.75 8.72 -20.16
N SER A 710 -12.04 9.72 -19.61
CA SER A 710 -12.42 10.60 -18.48
C SER A 710 -13.88 11.14 -18.49
N ALA A 711 -14.51 11.24 -19.67
CA ALA A 711 -15.82 11.86 -19.85
C ALA A 711 -17.07 11.13 -19.26
N ASP A 712 -16.95 9.99 -18.57
CA ASP A 712 -18.08 9.35 -17.84
C ASP A 712 -18.06 9.68 -16.34
N THR A 713 -18.15 10.99 -16.05
CA THR A 713 -17.97 11.63 -14.72
C THR A 713 -19.08 11.30 -13.69
N SER A 714 -19.33 10.02 -13.46
CA SER A 714 -20.38 9.51 -12.59
C SER A 714 -19.76 8.84 -11.36
N PRO A 715 -19.89 9.39 -10.13
CA PRO A 715 -19.35 8.80 -8.89
C PRO A 715 -20.12 7.53 -8.41
N THR A 716 -20.66 6.77 -9.36
CA THR A 716 -21.22 5.43 -9.24
C THR A 716 -20.73 4.52 -10.39
N ARG A 717 -19.64 4.92 -11.06
CA ARG A 717 -18.96 4.25 -12.16
C ARG A 717 -17.45 4.43 -11.98
N LEU A 718 -16.82 3.49 -11.28
CA LEU A 718 -15.36 3.46 -11.15
C LEU A 718 -14.84 2.48 -12.21
N LEU A 719 -14.71 2.98 -13.43
CA LEU A 719 -14.22 2.24 -14.60
C LEU A 719 -12.89 2.82 -15.05
N ASP A 720 -12.06 1.97 -15.62
CA ASP A 720 -10.68 2.31 -15.94
C ASP A 720 -10.16 1.59 -17.17
N GLN A 721 -9.08 2.11 -17.76
CA GLN A 721 -8.26 1.29 -18.65
C GLN A 721 -7.40 0.37 -17.78
N GLY A 722 -7.34 -0.92 -18.13
CA GLY A 722 -6.32 -1.81 -17.58
C GLY A 722 -6.78 -3.17 -17.05
N VAL A 723 -5.82 -3.95 -16.55
CA VAL A 723 -6.01 -5.33 -16.05
C VAL A 723 -5.14 -5.64 -14.85
N PHE A 724 -5.78 -6.03 -13.74
CA PHE A 724 -5.14 -6.70 -12.57
C PHE A 724 -5.50 -8.19 -12.47
N SER A 725 -6.55 -8.62 -13.20
CA SER A 725 -7.02 -9.99 -13.27
C SER A 725 -5.99 -10.87 -13.99
N SER A 726 -5.57 -11.98 -13.38
CA SER A 726 -4.66 -12.92 -14.06
C SER A 726 -5.41 -13.77 -15.08
N PRO A 727 -4.83 -14.06 -16.26
CA PRO A 727 -5.47 -14.87 -17.28
C PRO A 727 -5.66 -16.31 -16.82
N VAL A 728 -6.73 -16.94 -17.31
CA VAL A 728 -6.99 -18.38 -17.21
C VAL A 728 -7.21 -18.97 -18.60
N LEU A 729 -6.76 -20.22 -18.81
CA LEU A 729 -6.80 -20.90 -20.12
C LEU A 729 -7.71 -22.12 -20.10
N GLU A 730 -8.78 -22.11 -20.90
CA GLU A 730 -9.77 -23.21 -20.95
C GLU A 730 -10.52 -23.28 -22.30
N ASP A 731 -10.98 -24.46 -22.71
CA ASP A 731 -11.81 -24.65 -23.92
C ASP A 731 -13.27 -24.25 -23.64
N LEU A 732 -13.75 -23.16 -24.24
CA LEU A 732 -15.11 -22.64 -24.01
C LEU A 732 -16.12 -22.99 -25.12
N ASP A 733 -15.71 -23.50 -26.29
CA ASP A 733 -16.64 -23.91 -27.37
C ASP A 733 -16.59 -25.39 -27.80
N GLY A 734 -15.70 -26.18 -27.19
CA GLY A 734 -15.59 -27.63 -27.33
C GLY A 734 -14.88 -28.06 -28.62
N ASP A 735 -13.82 -27.34 -28.97
CA ASP A 735 -13.08 -27.42 -30.24
C ASP A 735 -11.67 -28.06 -30.08
N ASP A 736 -11.35 -28.53 -28.86
CA ASP A 736 -10.08 -29.11 -28.40
C ASP A 736 -8.91 -28.09 -28.35
N ARG A 737 -9.21 -26.79 -28.16
CA ARG A 737 -8.23 -25.67 -28.06
C ARG A 737 -8.65 -24.67 -26.97
N LEU A 738 -7.72 -23.81 -26.53
CA LEU A 738 -7.93 -22.97 -25.35
C LEU A 738 -8.24 -21.51 -25.70
N GLU A 739 -9.27 -20.96 -25.06
CA GLU A 739 -9.51 -19.53 -24.93
C GLU A 739 -8.78 -18.94 -23.72
N ILE A 740 -8.34 -17.69 -23.87
CA ILE A 740 -7.71 -16.85 -22.84
C ILE A 740 -8.79 -15.99 -22.19
N VAL A 741 -9.05 -16.13 -20.89
CA VAL A 741 -10.12 -15.43 -20.17
C VAL A 741 -9.57 -14.58 -19.02
N PHE A 742 -10.06 -13.35 -18.86
CA PHE A 742 -9.69 -12.45 -17.75
C PHE A 742 -10.73 -11.32 -17.55
N GLY A 743 -10.78 -10.76 -16.33
CA GLY A 743 -11.53 -9.53 -16.04
C GLY A 743 -10.70 -8.27 -16.33
N ALA A 744 -11.35 -7.14 -16.60
CA ALA A 744 -10.69 -5.86 -16.84
C ALA A 744 -11.29 -4.73 -16.01
N PHE A 745 -10.54 -3.64 -15.84
CA PHE A 745 -11.01 -2.46 -15.13
C PHE A 745 -12.13 -1.70 -15.86
N ASP A 746 -12.33 -1.96 -17.16
CA ASP A 746 -13.40 -1.40 -17.98
C ASP A 746 -14.81 -1.96 -17.66
N GLY A 747 -14.89 -2.88 -16.69
CA GLY A 747 -16.12 -3.51 -16.23
C GLY A 747 -16.48 -4.80 -16.99
N ASN A 748 -15.61 -5.33 -17.84
CA ASN A 748 -15.89 -6.53 -18.64
C ASN A 748 -15.06 -7.75 -18.24
N LEU A 749 -15.65 -8.93 -18.50
CA LEU A 749 -14.98 -10.21 -18.63
C LEU A 749 -14.70 -10.45 -20.13
N TYR A 750 -13.42 -10.60 -20.48
CA TYR A 750 -12.95 -10.87 -21.84
C TYR A 750 -12.67 -12.37 -22.04
N ALA A 751 -12.84 -12.83 -23.28
CA ALA A 751 -12.31 -14.11 -23.74
C ALA A 751 -11.78 -13.96 -25.18
N PHE A 752 -10.55 -14.41 -25.41
CA PHE A 752 -9.83 -14.32 -26.69
C PHE A 752 -9.34 -15.71 -27.14
N ARG A 753 -9.32 -15.95 -28.45
CA ARG A 753 -8.72 -17.14 -29.06
C ARG A 753 -7.21 -16.98 -29.26
N ALA A 754 -6.54 -18.12 -29.47
CA ALA A 754 -5.14 -18.22 -29.91
C ALA A 754 -4.77 -17.43 -31.20
N ASP A 755 -5.74 -16.95 -32.00
CA ASP A 755 -5.48 -16.09 -33.17
C ASP A 755 -5.68 -14.57 -32.90
N GLY A 756 -5.89 -14.20 -31.63
CA GLY A 756 -6.16 -12.82 -31.19
C GLY A 756 -7.60 -12.34 -31.44
N SER A 757 -8.50 -13.19 -31.94
CA SER A 757 -9.91 -12.82 -32.11
C SER A 757 -10.74 -13.06 -30.84
N LEU A 758 -11.74 -12.19 -30.60
CA LEU A 758 -12.68 -12.35 -29.48
C LEU A 758 -13.55 -13.61 -29.62
N GLN A 759 -13.80 -14.28 -28.50
CA GLN A 759 -14.68 -15.43 -28.43
C GLN A 759 -16.16 -15.02 -28.66
N PRO A 760 -16.96 -15.71 -29.49
CA PRO A 760 -18.34 -15.33 -29.75
C PRO A 760 -19.18 -15.42 -28.47
N GLY A 761 -19.69 -14.28 -28.01
CA GLY A 761 -20.34 -14.15 -26.70
C GLY A 761 -19.64 -13.15 -25.80
N PHE A 762 -18.38 -12.81 -26.08
CA PHE A 762 -17.54 -11.90 -25.28
C PHE A 762 -17.21 -10.59 -26.03
N PRO A 763 -16.83 -9.52 -25.32
CA PRO A 763 -16.82 -9.37 -23.86
C PRO A 763 -18.20 -9.45 -23.21
N VAL A 764 -18.24 -9.84 -21.93
CA VAL A 764 -19.42 -9.84 -21.06
C VAL A 764 -19.25 -8.73 -20.02
N ALA A 765 -20.07 -7.67 -20.11
CA ALA A 765 -20.07 -6.61 -19.11
C ALA A 765 -20.58 -7.13 -17.75
N ILE A 766 -19.76 -7.06 -16.71
CA ILE A 766 -20.06 -7.50 -15.35
C ILE A 766 -20.76 -6.36 -14.60
N HIS A 767 -22.06 -6.51 -14.35
CA HIS A 767 -22.88 -5.48 -13.71
C HIS A 767 -24.15 -6.08 -13.10
N TYR A 768 -24.61 -5.53 -11.98
CA TYR A 768 -25.76 -6.05 -11.26
C TYR A 768 -27.06 -5.57 -11.91
N PRO A 769 -27.88 -6.47 -12.50
CA PRO A 769 -29.06 -6.05 -13.25
C PRO A 769 -30.10 -5.40 -12.31
N SER A 770 -30.47 -4.14 -12.57
CA SER A 770 -31.34 -3.36 -11.69
C SER A 770 -32.82 -3.78 -11.80
N TRP A 771 -33.30 -4.66 -10.90
CA TRP A 771 -34.69 -5.14 -10.93
C TRP A 771 -35.71 -4.14 -10.36
N GLU A 772 -35.25 -3.13 -9.60
CA GLU A 772 -36.11 -2.16 -8.90
C GLU A 772 -36.04 -0.72 -9.47
N GLY A 773 -35.14 -0.46 -10.41
CA GLY A 773 -35.00 0.85 -11.09
C GLY A 773 -34.05 1.85 -10.42
N ASP A 774 -33.18 1.37 -9.52
CA ASP A 774 -31.92 2.05 -9.20
C ASP A 774 -30.99 2.06 -10.43
N THR A 775 -29.92 2.87 -10.40
CA THR A 775 -28.93 2.92 -11.49
C THR A 775 -28.15 1.61 -11.59
N GLU A 776 -27.81 1.23 -12.84
CA GLU A 776 -26.82 0.19 -13.11
C GLU A 776 -25.48 0.63 -12.50
N SER A 777 -24.96 -0.15 -11.55
CA SER A 777 -23.59 0.01 -11.06
C SER A 777 -22.64 -0.57 -12.10
N PHE A 778 -21.54 0.12 -12.35
CA PHE A 778 -20.40 -0.41 -13.11
C PHE A 778 -19.15 -0.13 -12.29
N ALA A 779 -18.24 -1.09 -12.22
CA ALA A 779 -17.01 -0.99 -11.46
C ALA A 779 -15.95 -1.91 -12.07
N ARG A 780 -14.68 -1.71 -11.72
CA ARG A 780 -13.56 -2.59 -12.11
C ARG A 780 -13.87 -4.07 -11.84
N VAL A 781 -13.38 -4.95 -12.71
CA VAL A 781 -13.35 -6.41 -12.47
C VAL A 781 -11.90 -6.80 -12.13
N MET A 782 -11.55 -6.71 -10.85
CA MET A 782 -10.18 -6.94 -10.39
C MET A 782 -9.83 -8.42 -10.18
N THR A 783 -10.79 -9.27 -9.79
CA THR A 783 -10.49 -10.66 -9.45
C THR A 783 -10.00 -11.47 -10.66
N SER A 784 -9.04 -12.36 -10.42
CA SER A 784 -8.72 -13.44 -11.35
C SER A 784 -9.93 -14.40 -11.44
N PRO A 785 -10.44 -14.75 -12.62
CA PRO A 785 -11.54 -15.69 -12.77
C PRO A 785 -11.18 -17.09 -12.25
N ALA A 786 -12.21 -17.92 -12.04
CA ALA A 786 -12.10 -19.36 -11.86
C ALA A 786 -12.94 -20.05 -12.94
N VAL A 787 -12.51 -21.21 -13.44
CA VAL A 787 -13.24 -21.97 -14.46
C VAL A 787 -13.46 -23.41 -14.04
N ALA A 788 -14.66 -23.92 -14.28
CA ALA A 788 -14.99 -25.33 -14.13
C ALA A 788 -16.33 -25.65 -14.81
N GLU A 789 -16.58 -26.92 -15.10
CA GLU A 789 -17.95 -27.40 -15.37
C GLU A 789 -18.77 -27.35 -14.06
N LEU A 790 -19.82 -26.51 -14.03
CA LEU A 790 -20.67 -26.23 -12.86
C LEU A 790 -22.15 -26.63 -13.04
N ASN A 791 -22.61 -26.93 -14.25
CA ASN A 791 -24.04 -27.15 -14.56
C ASN A 791 -24.35 -28.54 -15.15
N GLY A 792 -23.36 -29.19 -15.77
CA GLY A 792 -23.40 -30.54 -16.32
C GLY A 792 -23.81 -30.65 -17.80
N ASP A 793 -23.65 -29.59 -18.59
CA ASP A 793 -23.95 -29.61 -20.03
C ASP A 793 -22.76 -29.98 -20.93
N GLY A 794 -21.54 -29.87 -20.40
CA GLY A 794 -20.28 -30.20 -21.06
C GLY A 794 -19.41 -29.00 -21.44
N ILE A 795 -19.73 -27.79 -20.96
CA ILE A 795 -19.00 -26.55 -21.25
C ILE A 795 -18.56 -25.90 -19.92
N PRO A 796 -17.29 -25.51 -19.74
CA PRO A 796 -16.84 -24.79 -18.56
C PRO A 796 -17.56 -23.44 -18.36
N ASP A 797 -18.02 -23.21 -17.13
CA ASP A 797 -18.59 -21.96 -16.65
C ASP A 797 -17.51 -21.12 -15.94
N ILE A 798 -17.65 -19.79 -15.99
CA ILE A 798 -16.64 -18.84 -15.48
C ILE A 798 -17.18 -18.13 -14.23
N VAL A 799 -16.45 -18.20 -13.12
CA VAL A 799 -16.75 -17.49 -11.87
C VAL A 799 -15.86 -16.26 -11.74
N VAL A 800 -16.46 -15.09 -11.46
CA VAL A 800 -15.71 -13.83 -11.29
C VAL A 800 -16.37 -12.90 -10.26
N GLY A 801 -15.55 -12.12 -9.55
CA GLY A 801 -15.99 -11.10 -8.59
C GLY A 801 -15.85 -9.67 -9.12
N SER A 802 -16.73 -8.77 -8.66
CA SER A 802 -16.78 -7.36 -9.05
C SER A 802 -16.55 -6.39 -7.88
N ASN A 803 -16.10 -5.16 -8.19
CA ASN A 803 -15.95 -4.07 -7.23
C ASN A 803 -17.26 -3.29 -6.95
N GLU A 804 -18.42 -3.78 -7.41
CA GLU A 804 -19.68 -3.00 -7.37
C GLU A 804 -20.25 -2.76 -5.96
N VAL A 805 -20.74 -1.55 -5.71
CA VAL A 805 -21.41 -1.15 -4.45
C VAL A 805 -22.94 -1.34 -4.55
N ILE A 806 -23.39 -2.58 -4.44
CA ILE A 806 -24.79 -2.98 -4.62
C ILE A 806 -25.56 -2.85 -3.29
N ARG A 807 -26.57 -1.97 -3.26
CA ARG A 807 -27.44 -1.71 -2.09
C ARG A 807 -26.72 -1.29 -0.80
N GLY A 808 -25.47 -0.81 -0.90
CA GLY A 808 -24.65 -0.40 0.23
C GLY A 808 -23.92 -1.56 0.94
N MET A 809 -23.79 -2.70 0.27
CA MET A 809 -22.72 -3.67 0.48
C MET A 809 -21.87 -3.66 -0.79
N ALA A 810 -20.56 -3.76 -0.66
CA ALA A 810 -19.69 -3.87 -1.81
C ALA A 810 -19.39 -5.34 -2.13
N GLY A 811 -19.15 -5.63 -3.41
CA GLY A 811 -18.85 -6.97 -3.90
C GLY A 811 -20.10 -7.74 -4.34
N ALA A 812 -20.02 -8.28 -5.56
CA ALA A 812 -20.86 -9.37 -6.01
C ALA A 812 -20.03 -10.40 -6.77
N ALA A 813 -20.47 -11.65 -6.69
CA ALA A 813 -19.94 -12.75 -7.47
C ALA A 813 -20.89 -13.10 -8.61
N TYR A 814 -20.32 -13.51 -9.72
CA TYR A 814 -20.98 -13.86 -10.97
C TYR A 814 -20.58 -15.27 -11.37
N VAL A 815 -21.54 -16.05 -11.91
CA VAL A 815 -21.25 -17.23 -12.72
C VAL A 815 -21.78 -16.96 -14.12
N VAL A 816 -20.86 -16.96 -15.08
CA VAL A 816 -21.07 -16.65 -16.49
C VAL A 816 -20.99 -17.95 -17.29
N HIS A 817 -21.94 -18.17 -18.21
CA HIS A 817 -21.91 -19.32 -19.11
C HIS A 817 -20.73 -19.25 -20.08
N GLY A 818 -20.15 -20.40 -20.45
CA GLY A 818 -19.04 -20.46 -21.42
C GLY A 818 -19.35 -19.86 -22.80
N ASP A 819 -20.62 -19.85 -23.24
CA ASP A 819 -21.06 -19.16 -24.48
C ASP A 819 -21.48 -17.68 -24.26
N GLY A 820 -21.29 -17.15 -23.04
CA GLY A 820 -21.44 -15.74 -22.70
C GLY A 820 -22.76 -15.13 -23.14
N ASN A 821 -22.70 -14.01 -23.87
CA ASN A 821 -23.90 -13.32 -24.37
C ASN A 821 -24.72 -14.10 -25.44
N LEU A 822 -24.30 -15.31 -25.85
CA LEU A 822 -25.08 -16.14 -26.78
C LEU A 822 -26.12 -17.04 -26.07
N HIS A 823 -26.02 -17.21 -24.76
CA HIS A 823 -26.87 -18.12 -23.97
C HIS A 823 -28.37 -17.74 -24.00
N GLU A 824 -29.28 -18.72 -23.97
CA GLU A 824 -30.75 -18.47 -24.00
C GLU A 824 -31.29 -17.98 -22.63
N GLY A 825 -30.93 -16.75 -22.27
CA GLY A 825 -31.38 -16.07 -21.06
C GLY A 825 -30.64 -14.75 -20.77
N GLY A 826 -29.43 -14.61 -21.31
CA GLY A 826 -28.42 -13.66 -20.86
C GLY A 826 -27.19 -14.43 -20.35
N PRO A 827 -26.05 -13.75 -20.11
CA PRO A 827 -24.77 -14.41 -19.85
C PRO A 827 -24.67 -15.08 -18.47
N TYR A 828 -25.56 -14.79 -17.53
CA TYR A 828 -25.47 -15.26 -16.14
C TYR A 828 -26.41 -16.43 -15.86
N HIS A 829 -25.95 -17.35 -15.02
CA HIS A 829 -26.71 -18.51 -14.53
C HIS A 829 -28.02 -18.13 -13.82
N GLU A 830 -29.02 -19.02 -13.85
CA GLU A 830 -30.23 -18.82 -13.03
C GLU A 830 -29.82 -18.72 -11.56
N ASN A 831 -30.20 -17.60 -10.92
CA ASN A 831 -29.89 -17.16 -9.55
C ASN A 831 -28.66 -16.25 -9.36
N TRP A 832 -27.89 -15.96 -10.41
CA TRP A 832 -26.74 -15.06 -10.35
C TRP A 832 -27.04 -13.69 -10.99
N PRO A 833 -26.27 -12.62 -10.69
CA PRO A 833 -25.22 -12.53 -9.66
C PRO A 833 -25.72 -12.62 -8.21
N VAL A 834 -24.78 -12.89 -7.31
CA VAL A 834 -25.01 -12.94 -5.86
C VAL A 834 -24.21 -11.84 -5.15
N ASN A 835 -24.90 -11.04 -4.33
CA ASN A 835 -24.29 -10.04 -3.46
C ASN A 835 -23.94 -10.69 -2.11
N PHE A 836 -22.77 -10.36 -1.57
CA PHE A 836 -22.30 -10.81 -0.26
C PHE A 836 -21.77 -9.63 0.57
N PHE A 837 -21.48 -9.87 1.84
CA PHE A 837 -20.91 -8.84 2.70
C PHE A 837 -19.40 -8.72 2.43
N SER A 838 -18.99 -7.60 1.83
CA SER A 838 -17.62 -7.10 1.89
C SER A 838 -17.59 -5.70 2.53
N MET A 839 -16.46 -5.37 3.14
CA MET A 839 -16.13 -4.04 3.66
C MET A 839 -15.07 -3.39 2.80
N ASP A 840 -15.36 -2.25 2.19
CA ASP A 840 -14.36 -1.44 1.48
C ASP A 840 -13.33 -0.92 2.48
N LEU A 841 -12.20 -1.60 2.71
CA LEU A 841 -11.24 -1.16 3.73
C LEU A 841 -10.32 -0.07 3.19
N LEU A 842 -9.70 -0.35 2.04
CA LEU A 842 -8.75 0.49 1.32
C LEU A 842 -9.26 0.68 -0.13
N PRO A 843 -8.96 1.80 -0.80
CA PRO A 843 -9.17 1.95 -2.25
C PRO A 843 -8.41 0.86 -3.02
N LEU A 844 -8.89 0.53 -4.23
CA LEU A 844 -8.32 -0.49 -5.13
C LEU A 844 -8.21 -1.90 -4.50
N VAL A 845 -7.23 -2.10 -3.62
CA VAL A 845 -6.85 -3.37 -2.97
C VAL A 845 -7.88 -3.91 -1.98
N GLY A 846 -8.80 -3.05 -1.51
CA GLY A 846 -9.74 -3.35 -0.44
C GLY A 846 -11.22 -3.15 -0.79
N GLU A 847 -11.56 -2.77 -2.02
CA GLU A 847 -12.91 -2.45 -2.47
C GLU A 847 -13.66 -3.69 -2.95
N GLY A 848 -14.92 -3.83 -2.56
CA GLY A 848 -15.81 -4.88 -3.08
C GLY A 848 -15.25 -6.31 -2.97
N SER A 849 -15.21 -7.04 -4.08
CA SER A 849 -14.82 -8.45 -4.12
C SER A 849 -13.32 -8.63 -4.34
N VAL A 850 -12.51 -8.59 -3.28
CA VAL A 850 -11.04 -8.69 -3.41
C VAL A 850 -10.48 -10.12 -3.52
N SER A 851 -11.25 -11.15 -3.11
CA SER A 851 -10.79 -12.55 -3.14
C SER A 851 -11.30 -13.28 -4.40
N PRO A 852 -10.43 -13.80 -5.28
CA PRO A 852 -10.84 -14.64 -6.41
C PRO A 852 -11.32 -16.01 -5.93
N ALA A 853 -12.36 -16.55 -6.56
CA ALA A 853 -13.01 -17.78 -6.12
C ALA A 853 -12.13 -19.04 -6.33
N ALA A 854 -12.21 -20.01 -5.41
CA ALA A 854 -11.65 -21.35 -5.57
C ALA A 854 -12.79 -22.36 -5.80
N ILE A 855 -12.55 -23.42 -6.57
CA ILE A 855 -13.59 -24.40 -6.96
C ILE A 855 -13.14 -25.84 -6.65
N ALA A 856 -14.01 -26.66 -6.06
CA ALA A 856 -13.79 -28.10 -5.86
C ALA A 856 -15.12 -28.87 -5.67
N ASP A 857 -15.19 -30.15 -6.03
CA ASP A 857 -16.24 -31.08 -5.54
C ASP A 857 -15.94 -31.43 -4.06
N THR A 858 -16.67 -30.81 -3.12
CA THR A 858 -16.32 -30.89 -1.68
C THR A 858 -17.09 -31.95 -0.89
N ASP A 859 -18.15 -32.54 -1.45
CA ASP A 859 -18.91 -33.65 -0.81
C ASP A 859 -19.01 -34.95 -1.64
N GLY A 860 -18.48 -34.94 -2.86
CA GLY A 860 -18.31 -36.11 -3.73
C GLY A 860 -19.54 -36.49 -4.55
N ASP A 861 -20.48 -35.57 -4.76
CA ASP A 861 -21.70 -35.82 -5.56
C ASP A 861 -21.52 -35.57 -7.07
N GLY A 862 -20.45 -34.89 -7.48
CA GLY A 862 -20.10 -34.57 -8.86
C GLY A 862 -20.54 -33.17 -9.31
N VAL A 863 -21.14 -32.37 -8.42
CA VAL A 863 -21.24 -30.89 -8.54
C VAL A 863 -20.06 -30.27 -7.78
N ARG A 864 -19.62 -29.08 -8.19
CA ARG A 864 -18.51 -28.35 -7.55
C ARG A 864 -19.00 -27.16 -6.76
N GLU A 865 -18.48 -26.97 -5.56
CA GLU A 865 -18.67 -25.77 -4.76
C GLU A 865 -17.70 -24.66 -5.16
N ILE A 866 -18.18 -23.43 -5.05
CA ILE A 866 -17.44 -22.18 -5.22
C ILE A 866 -17.14 -21.62 -3.81
N ALA A 867 -15.89 -21.60 -3.38
CA ALA A 867 -15.49 -20.89 -2.15
C ALA A 867 -14.97 -19.48 -2.50
N MET A 868 -15.54 -18.46 -1.87
CA MET A 868 -15.22 -17.06 -2.14
C MET A 868 -15.46 -16.22 -0.89
N VAL A 869 -14.66 -15.16 -0.69
CA VAL A 869 -14.57 -14.44 0.59
C VAL A 869 -14.59 -12.92 0.38
N GLY A 870 -15.37 -12.22 1.19
CA GLY A 870 -15.37 -10.76 1.26
C GLY A 870 -14.52 -10.24 2.41
N THR A 871 -14.08 -9.00 2.31
CA THR A 871 -13.33 -8.31 3.36
C THR A 871 -14.20 -8.22 4.63
N GLY A 872 -13.73 -8.81 5.73
CA GLY A 872 -14.50 -8.94 6.97
C GLY A 872 -15.68 -9.92 6.93
N SER A 873 -15.83 -10.73 5.88
CA SER A 873 -16.91 -11.71 5.74
C SER A 873 -16.64 -13.00 6.54
N SER A 874 -17.67 -13.85 6.65
CA SER A 874 -17.45 -15.28 6.91
C SER A 874 -17.27 -16.03 5.59
N VAL A 875 -16.52 -17.14 5.63
CA VAL A 875 -16.30 -18.02 4.48
C VAL A 875 -17.47 -19.00 4.35
N PHE A 876 -17.95 -19.20 3.11
CA PHE A 876 -18.94 -20.21 2.76
C PHE A 876 -18.57 -20.85 1.40
N PRO A 877 -18.46 -22.17 1.29
CA PRO A 877 -18.64 -22.87 0.03
C PRO A 877 -20.08 -22.67 -0.47
N LEU A 878 -20.22 -22.26 -1.74
CA LEU A 878 -21.46 -21.92 -2.41
C LEU A 878 -21.74 -22.93 -3.52
N MET A 879 -22.89 -23.59 -3.51
CA MET A 879 -23.30 -24.46 -4.62
C MET A 879 -23.76 -23.60 -5.82
N PRO A 880 -23.27 -23.81 -7.07
CA PRO A 880 -23.59 -22.96 -8.23
C PRO A 880 -25.09 -22.76 -8.47
N ALA A 881 -25.90 -23.81 -8.30
CA ALA A 881 -27.35 -23.75 -8.50
C ALA A 881 -28.13 -23.17 -7.28
N ALA A 882 -27.54 -22.31 -6.44
CA ALA A 882 -28.11 -21.92 -5.16
C ALA A 882 -28.02 -20.41 -4.82
N GLN A 883 -29.14 -19.86 -4.34
CA GLN A 883 -29.23 -18.49 -3.77
C GLN A 883 -28.67 -18.44 -2.34
N PRO A 884 -27.76 -17.50 -2.00
CA PRO A 884 -27.20 -17.39 -0.66
C PRO A 884 -28.26 -17.31 0.44
N PRO A 885 -28.05 -17.99 1.59
CA PRO A 885 -29.08 -18.13 2.61
C PRO A 885 -29.27 -16.83 3.39
N GLN A 886 -30.48 -16.26 3.32
CA GLN A 886 -30.89 -15.07 4.11
C GLN A 886 -30.76 -15.26 5.64
N GLU A 887 -30.67 -16.50 6.11
CA GLU A 887 -30.19 -16.85 7.45
C GLU A 887 -29.22 -18.05 7.34
N PRO A 888 -27.90 -17.85 7.52
CA PRO A 888 -26.90 -18.93 7.46
C PRO A 888 -27.17 -20.11 8.39
N GLY A 889 -26.75 -21.31 7.98
CA GLY A 889 -26.86 -22.54 8.77
C GLY A 889 -28.25 -23.17 8.85
N ARG A 890 -29.13 -22.93 7.86
CA ARG A 890 -30.48 -23.54 7.78
C ARG A 890 -30.78 -24.38 6.53
N ASP A 891 -29.99 -24.24 5.48
CA ASP A 891 -30.08 -25.03 4.26
C ASP A 891 -28.84 -25.96 4.22
N PRO A 892 -29.00 -27.29 4.04
CA PRO A 892 -27.87 -28.23 4.08
C PRO A 892 -26.91 -28.11 2.89
N ARG A 893 -27.22 -27.31 1.86
CA ARG A 893 -26.37 -27.06 0.68
C ARG A 893 -25.27 -26.01 0.90
N TRP A 894 -24.97 -25.70 2.16
CA TRP A 894 -24.01 -24.67 2.54
C TRP A 894 -23.23 -25.14 3.77
N ARG A 895 -22.00 -24.66 3.90
CA ARG A 895 -21.18 -24.78 5.10
C ARG A 895 -20.69 -23.39 5.50
N LEU A 896 -20.53 -23.18 6.80
CA LEU A 896 -20.01 -21.94 7.37
C LEU A 896 -18.71 -22.32 8.06
N MET A 897 -17.59 -21.82 7.54
CA MET A 897 -16.30 -22.07 8.20
C MET A 897 -16.25 -21.27 9.50
N ASN A 898 -15.91 -21.95 10.59
CA ASN A 898 -16.10 -21.43 11.94
C ASN A 898 -14.93 -20.52 12.37
N SER A 899 -14.95 -19.26 11.92
CA SER A 899 -13.94 -18.27 12.31
C SER A 899 -13.93 -17.92 13.81
N ALA A 900 -14.83 -18.46 14.64
CA ALA A 900 -14.98 -18.09 16.05
C ALA A 900 -14.64 -19.22 17.06
N ILE A 901 -14.30 -20.43 16.60
CA ILE A 901 -13.84 -21.53 17.46
C ILE A 901 -12.63 -22.18 16.81
N TYR A 902 -11.47 -21.99 17.44
CA TYR A 902 -10.17 -22.43 16.94
C TYR A 902 -9.86 -23.87 17.30
N GLY A 903 -8.97 -24.48 16.52
CA GLY A 903 -8.40 -25.80 16.75
C GLY A 903 -7.68 -25.89 18.09
N ARG A 904 -7.63 -27.09 18.67
CA ARG A 904 -7.10 -27.34 20.02
C ARG A 904 -5.59 -27.10 20.17
N LEU A 905 -4.86 -26.99 19.07
CA LEU A 905 -3.42 -26.69 18.98
C LEU A 905 -3.12 -25.30 18.40
N SER A 906 -4.15 -24.51 18.05
CA SER A 906 -3.96 -23.12 17.61
C SER A 906 -3.14 -22.31 18.62
N ASN A 907 -2.18 -21.54 18.12
CA ASN A 907 -1.36 -20.65 18.93
C ASN A 907 -2.01 -19.26 19.15
N SER A 908 -3.17 -18.99 18.55
CA SER A 908 -3.94 -17.75 18.72
C SER A 908 -5.13 -17.90 19.69
N VAL A 909 -5.56 -16.75 20.23
CA VAL A 909 -6.79 -16.58 21.01
C VAL A 909 -7.56 -15.31 20.61
N ASP A 910 -7.12 -14.57 19.58
CA ASP A 910 -7.74 -13.33 19.11
C ASP A 910 -8.82 -13.65 18.08
N ALA A 911 -10.05 -13.88 18.57
CA ALA A 911 -11.16 -14.44 17.79
C ALA A 911 -12.40 -13.54 17.76
N PRO A 912 -13.17 -13.51 16.65
CA PRO A 912 -13.04 -14.36 15.46
C PRO A 912 -11.94 -13.93 14.48
N ILE A 913 -11.61 -14.79 13.51
CA ILE A 913 -10.85 -14.35 12.32
C ILE A 913 -11.69 -13.35 11.54
N PHE A 914 -11.09 -12.20 11.28
CA PHE A 914 -11.48 -11.20 10.30
C PHE A 914 -10.73 -11.51 9.00
N ASN A 915 -11.44 -12.02 7.98
CA ASN A 915 -10.82 -12.36 6.69
C ASN A 915 -10.43 -11.08 5.93
N ALA A 916 -9.28 -11.09 5.28
CA ALA A 916 -8.68 -9.94 4.61
C ALA A 916 -8.22 -10.28 3.17
N PHE A 917 -7.31 -9.47 2.60
CA PHE A 917 -6.98 -9.30 1.18
C PHE A 917 -6.26 -10.48 0.49
N SER A 918 -6.65 -11.72 0.77
CA SER A 918 -6.04 -12.96 0.26
C SER A 918 -7.02 -13.80 -0.57
N ALA A 919 -6.49 -14.72 -1.37
CA ALA A 919 -7.23 -15.78 -2.05
C ALA A 919 -7.22 -17.09 -1.24
N GLY A 920 -8.20 -17.95 -1.48
CA GLY A 920 -8.31 -19.27 -0.82
C GLY A 920 -7.79 -20.43 -1.67
N SER A 921 -7.47 -21.54 -1.01
CA SER A 921 -7.02 -22.80 -1.63
C SER A 921 -7.74 -24.01 -1.00
N PHE A 922 -7.83 -25.11 -1.75
CA PHE A 922 -8.31 -26.40 -1.26
C PHE A 922 -7.17 -27.43 -1.15
N GLY A 923 -7.31 -28.40 -0.23
CA GLY A 923 -6.45 -29.58 -0.15
C GLY A 923 -6.79 -30.47 1.06
N ASP A 924 -6.48 -31.76 0.99
CA ASP A 924 -6.70 -32.73 2.09
C ASP A 924 -5.51 -32.67 3.07
N LEU A 925 -5.56 -31.80 4.09
CA LEU A 925 -4.38 -31.48 4.93
C LEU A 925 -4.09 -32.55 5.98
N ASP A 926 -5.12 -33.22 6.51
CA ASP A 926 -4.95 -34.32 7.47
C ASP A 926 -5.06 -35.73 6.85
N GLN A 927 -5.30 -35.83 5.54
CA GLN A 927 -5.40 -37.08 4.77
C GLN A 927 -6.57 -38.00 5.19
N ASP A 928 -7.68 -37.44 5.68
CA ASP A 928 -8.92 -38.18 6.00
C ASP A 928 -9.88 -38.40 4.82
N ARG A 929 -9.61 -37.76 3.68
CA ARG A 929 -10.40 -37.76 2.43
C ARG A 929 -11.60 -36.81 2.40
N VAL A 930 -11.69 -35.88 3.34
CA VAL A 930 -12.42 -34.62 3.19
C VAL A 930 -11.45 -33.54 2.69
N LEU A 931 -11.93 -32.52 1.96
CA LEU A 931 -11.09 -31.38 1.62
C LEU A 931 -11.12 -30.34 2.75
N ASP A 932 -9.98 -29.71 3.00
CA ASP A 932 -9.90 -28.50 3.80
C ASP A 932 -9.86 -27.27 2.90
N PHE A 933 -10.44 -26.18 3.37
CA PHE A 933 -10.30 -24.86 2.77
C PHE A 933 -9.37 -23.99 3.62
N VAL A 934 -8.41 -23.32 2.97
CA VAL A 934 -7.38 -22.50 3.61
C VAL A 934 -7.54 -21.03 3.19
N HIS A 935 -7.43 -20.08 4.13
CA HIS A 935 -7.57 -18.65 3.84
C HIS A 935 -6.83 -17.76 4.86
N GLY A 936 -6.40 -16.57 4.41
CA GLY A 936 -5.73 -15.56 5.23
C GLY A 936 -6.68 -14.60 5.98
N GLY A 937 -6.14 -13.90 6.98
CA GLY A 937 -6.84 -12.88 7.74
C GLY A 937 -6.07 -12.38 8.96
N SER A 938 -6.80 -11.79 9.90
CA SER A 938 -6.28 -11.34 11.20
C SER A 938 -7.30 -11.62 12.30
N GLY A 939 -6.89 -11.52 13.56
CA GLY A 939 -7.79 -11.53 14.70
C GLY A 939 -8.63 -10.24 14.79
N PHE A 940 -9.76 -10.32 15.50
CA PHE A 940 -10.77 -9.25 15.49
C PHE A 940 -10.27 -7.91 16.04
N ASN A 941 -9.21 -7.89 16.85
CA ASN A 941 -8.59 -6.64 17.31
C ASN A 941 -8.05 -5.76 16.17
N LEU A 942 -7.80 -6.30 14.97
CA LEU A 942 -7.47 -5.48 13.79
C LEU A 942 -8.54 -4.41 13.51
N ALA A 943 -9.83 -4.80 13.58
CA ALA A 943 -10.95 -3.89 13.33
C ALA A 943 -11.11 -2.78 14.38
N LEU A 944 -10.35 -2.85 15.49
CA LEU A 944 -10.22 -1.74 16.45
C LEU A 944 -9.06 -0.81 16.06
N ASN A 945 -7.92 -1.34 15.61
CA ASN A 945 -6.78 -0.52 15.17
C ASN A 945 -7.10 0.27 13.89
N LEU A 946 -7.76 -0.35 12.90
CA LEU A 946 -8.29 0.32 11.71
C LEU A 946 -9.44 1.32 12.01
N SER A 947 -9.84 1.49 13.27
CA SER A 947 -10.75 2.56 13.70
C SER A 947 -10.02 3.79 14.29
N GLY A 948 -8.68 3.78 14.28
CA GLY A 948 -7.81 4.87 14.71
C GLY A 948 -7.59 4.96 16.23
N GLY A 949 -6.86 5.99 16.64
CA GLY A 949 -6.38 6.18 18.01
C GLY A 949 -4.89 5.80 18.13
N GLY A 950 -4.34 5.85 19.35
CA GLY A 950 -2.90 5.67 19.55
C GLY A 950 -2.54 4.88 20.80
N LYS A 951 -3.15 3.72 20.99
CA LYS A 951 -2.81 2.80 22.09
C LYS A 951 -2.45 1.45 21.52
N ALA A 952 -1.30 0.92 21.91
CA ALA A 952 -0.87 -0.41 21.52
C ALA A 952 -1.97 -1.43 21.87
N SER A 953 -2.60 -1.99 20.84
CA SER A 953 -3.76 -2.88 20.97
C SER A 953 -3.49 -4.14 20.15
N PRO A 954 -2.67 -5.08 20.68
CA PRO A 954 -2.16 -6.19 19.90
C PRO A 954 -3.27 -7.04 19.28
N PHE A 955 -3.07 -7.37 18.01
CA PHE A 955 -3.88 -8.29 17.23
C PHE A 955 -2.97 -9.34 16.60
N ASP A 956 -3.52 -10.50 16.27
CA ASP A 956 -2.78 -11.54 15.54
C ASP A 956 -3.02 -11.42 14.03
N HIS A 957 -2.00 -11.53 13.20
CA HIS A 957 -2.19 -11.91 11.79
C HIS A 957 -2.31 -13.43 11.73
N LEU A 958 -3.21 -13.97 10.90
CA LEU A 958 -3.66 -15.36 10.97
C LEU A 958 -3.79 -16.01 9.59
N VAL A 959 -3.34 -17.26 9.47
CA VAL A 959 -3.82 -18.19 8.42
C VAL A 959 -4.76 -19.21 9.06
N GLY A 960 -5.92 -19.44 8.46
CA GLY A 960 -6.95 -20.39 8.91
C GLY A 960 -7.14 -21.55 7.95
N ALA A 961 -7.52 -22.72 8.47
CA ALA A 961 -7.90 -23.89 7.69
C ALA A 961 -9.08 -24.62 8.36
N TRP A 962 -10.03 -25.09 7.55
CA TRP A 962 -11.29 -25.70 7.99
C TRP A 962 -11.73 -26.85 7.09
N SER A 963 -12.19 -27.95 7.70
CA SER A 963 -12.74 -29.11 6.98
C SER A 963 -14.10 -28.80 6.35
N THR A 964 -14.32 -29.21 5.11
CA THR A 964 -15.58 -28.93 4.38
C THR A 964 -16.79 -29.71 4.91
N ASP A 965 -16.64 -30.88 5.53
CA ASP A 965 -17.81 -31.68 5.99
C ASP A 965 -18.65 -30.96 7.04
N ASP A 966 -18.02 -30.33 8.05
CA ASP A 966 -18.72 -29.68 9.16
C ASP A 966 -18.35 -28.20 9.42
N GLY A 967 -17.32 -27.68 8.73
CA GLY A 967 -16.85 -26.29 8.86
C GLY A 967 -16.06 -26.00 10.14
N THR A 968 -15.62 -27.02 10.89
CA THR A 968 -14.74 -26.81 12.05
C THR A 968 -13.29 -26.53 11.64
N SER A 969 -12.61 -25.70 12.45
CA SER A 969 -11.20 -25.38 12.26
C SER A 969 -10.35 -26.62 12.52
N LEU A 970 -9.39 -26.90 11.64
CA LEU A 970 -8.44 -28.01 11.81
C LEU A 970 -7.70 -27.93 13.15
N PRO A 971 -7.18 -29.05 13.70
CA PRO A 971 -6.58 -29.08 15.04
C PRO A 971 -5.54 -28.00 15.29
N GLY A 972 -4.69 -27.70 14.30
CA GLY A 972 -3.67 -26.66 14.35
C GLY A 972 -4.14 -25.22 14.15
N PHE A 973 -5.33 -24.97 13.60
CA PHE A 973 -5.65 -23.70 12.95
C PHE A 973 -6.62 -22.80 13.75
N PRO A 974 -6.50 -21.46 13.62
CA PRO A 974 -5.52 -20.74 12.82
C PRO A 974 -4.12 -20.72 13.44
N GLN A 975 -3.11 -20.43 12.61
CA GLN A 975 -1.74 -20.18 13.03
C GLN A 975 -1.41 -18.69 12.92
N LYS A 976 -0.72 -18.15 13.93
CA LYS A 976 -0.12 -16.81 13.88
C LYS A 976 0.98 -16.76 12.81
N ILE A 977 0.92 -15.71 12.00
CA ILE A 977 1.92 -15.34 10.99
C ILE A 977 2.51 -13.96 11.32
N ALA A 978 3.60 -13.58 10.65
CA ALA A 978 4.37 -12.39 11.02
C ALA A 978 3.69 -11.05 10.66
N ASP A 979 2.90 -11.00 9.57
CA ASP A 979 2.19 -9.82 9.08
C ASP A 979 1.09 -10.21 8.06
N TYR A 980 0.50 -9.26 7.34
CA TYR A 980 -0.55 -9.49 6.34
C TYR A 980 -0.17 -10.42 5.18
N GLN A 981 -1.22 -10.92 4.53
CA GLN A 981 -1.22 -11.58 3.23
C GLN A 981 -2.05 -10.72 2.26
N PHE A 982 -1.48 -10.41 1.10
CA PHE A 982 -2.11 -9.62 0.04
C PHE A 982 -2.00 -10.38 -1.29
N PHE A 983 -3.11 -10.40 -2.05
CA PHE A 983 -3.29 -10.94 -3.42
C PHE A 983 -3.02 -12.45 -3.64
N MET A 984 -2.11 -13.06 -2.89
CA MET A 984 -1.76 -14.48 -2.99
C MET A 984 -2.88 -15.43 -2.54
N ASN A 985 -2.87 -16.65 -3.09
CA ASN A 985 -3.38 -17.85 -2.41
C ASN A 985 -2.22 -18.64 -1.75
N PRO A 986 -2.46 -19.43 -0.68
CA PRO A 986 -1.51 -20.44 -0.24
C PRO A 986 -1.26 -21.52 -1.31
N ALA A 987 -0.09 -22.14 -1.30
CA ALA A 987 0.09 -23.45 -1.94
C ALA A 987 -0.11 -24.57 -0.90
N VAL A 988 -0.41 -25.79 -1.35
CA VAL A 988 -0.65 -26.95 -0.48
C VAL A 988 0.12 -28.15 -1.01
N ALA A 989 1.24 -28.47 -0.38
CA ALA A 989 2.13 -29.55 -0.79
C ALA A 989 2.98 -30.08 0.38
N ASP A 990 3.33 -31.37 0.31
CA ASP A 990 4.33 -32.01 1.16
C ASP A 990 5.71 -31.39 0.87
N VAL A 991 6.29 -30.73 1.88
CA VAL A 991 7.67 -30.23 1.87
C VAL A 991 8.49 -30.81 3.04
N SER A 992 7.90 -31.65 3.89
CA SER A 992 8.58 -32.36 4.98
C SER A 992 9.06 -33.76 4.59
N GLY A 993 8.53 -34.33 3.51
CA GLY A 993 8.75 -35.70 3.06
C GLY A 993 8.06 -36.75 3.94
N ASP A 994 7.03 -36.37 4.70
CA ASP A 994 6.25 -37.29 5.55
C ASP A 994 4.86 -37.67 4.98
N VAL A 995 4.54 -37.14 3.78
CA VAL A 995 3.32 -37.30 2.96
C VAL A 995 2.01 -36.77 3.56
N TYR A 996 2.08 -35.90 4.58
CA TYR A 996 1.00 -34.98 4.91
C TYR A 996 1.36 -33.58 4.36
N PRO A 997 0.51 -32.92 3.55
CA PRO A 997 0.90 -31.67 2.91
C PRO A 997 0.89 -30.48 3.88
N GLU A 998 1.85 -29.58 3.73
CA GLU A 998 1.89 -28.30 4.41
C GLU A 998 1.20 -27.19 3.61
N VAL A 999 0.54 -26.27 4.33
CA VAL A 999 0.11 -24.96 3.83
C VAL A 999 1.34 -24.06 3.71
N LEU A 1000 1.74 -23.75 2.48
CA LEU A 1000 2.81 -22.80 2.18
C LEU A 1000 2.24 -21.39 2.02
N VAL A 1001 2.72 -20.42 2.81
CA VAL A 1001 2.18 -19.06 2.73
C VAL A 1001 3.16 -17.95 3.14
N GLY A 1002 3.30 -16.95 2.27
CA GLY A 1002 4.11 -15.75 2.46
C GLY A 1002 3.48 -14.73 3.40
N THR A 1003 4.24 -13.67 3.71
CA THR A 1003 3.83 -12.59 4.62
C THR A 1003 4.51 -11.25 4.31
N GLY A 1004 3.87 -10.14 4.73
CA GLY A 1004 4.51 -8.83 4.88
C GLY A 1004 5.61 -8.76 5.95
N GLY A 1005 5.72 -9.78 6.80
CA GLY A 1005 6.73 -9.91 7.86
C GLY A 1005 7.97 -10.69 7.44
N PHE A 1006 8.19 -10.85 6.13
CA PHE A 1006 9.41 -11.37 5.51
C PHE A 1006 9.66 -12.88 5.69
N TYR A 1007 8.60 -13.63 5.99
CA TYR A 1007 8.64 -15.09 6.14
C TYR A 1007 7.67 -15.81 5.20
N LEU A 1008 8.18 -16.89 4.59
CA LEU A 1008 7.40 -17.95 3.96
C LEU A 1008 7.27 -19.09 4.97
N HIS A 1009 6.03 -19.36 5.39
CA HIS A 1009 5.68 -20.40 6.34
C HIS A 1009 5.29 -21.71 5.64
N ALA A 1010 5.37 -22.83 6.37
CA ALA A 1010 4.87 -24.15 5.98
C ALA A 1010 4.18 -24.79 7.20
N PHE A 1011 2.86 -24.97 7.17
CA PHE A 1011 2.09 -25.51 8.30
C PHE A 1011 1.26 -26.74 7.95
N ASP A 1012 1.44 -27.85 8.67
CA ASP A 1012 0.56 -29.02 8.55
C ASP A 1012 -0.80 -28.82 9.29
N ALA A 1013 -1.71 -29.80 9.16
CA ALA A 1013 -3.02 -29.80 9.85
C ALA A 1013 -2.97 -29.66 11.39
N LEU A 1014 -1.81 -29.92 12.02
CA LEU A 1014 -1.58 -29.79 13.45
C LEU A 1014 -0.90 -28.46 13.84
N GLY A 1015 -0.58 -27.60 12.86
CA GLY A 1015 0.09 -26.32 13.06
C GLY A 1015 1.59 -26.45 13.33
N ARG A 1016 2.20 -27.58 12.93
CA ARG A 1016 3.64 -27.83 12.99
C ARG A 1016 4.28 -27.31 11.70
N GLN A 1017 5.54 -26.86 11.80
CA GLN A 1017 6.38 -26.59 10.63
C GLN A 1017 7.50 -27.65 10.53
N PRO A 1018 8.01 -27.96 9.33
CA PRO A 1018 9.15 -28.88 9.17
C PRO A 1018 10.46 -28.33 9.77
N ASP A 1019 11.46 -29.21 9.92
CA ASP A 1019 12.84 -28.76 10.18
C ASP A 1019 13.31 -27.85 9.02
N GLY A 1020 13.97 -26.72 9.34
CA GLY A 1020 14.44 -25.74 8.34
C GLY A 1020 13.46 -24.60 8.03
N TRP A 1021 12.25 -24.61 8.61
CA TRP A 1021 11.20 -23.60 8.40
C TRP A 1021 10.94 -22.71 9.63
N PRO A 1022 10.46 -21.45 9.48
CA PRO A 1022 10.03 -20.82 8.22
C PRO A 1022 11.22 -20.25 7.44
N LYS A 1023 11.04 -20.06 6.12
CA LYS A 1023 12.05 -19.46 5.24
C LYS A 1023 11.99 -17.94 5.34
N PHE A 1024 13.16 -17.28 5.34
CA PHE A 1024 13.30 -15.84 5.55
C PHE A 1024 13.85 -15.13 4.30
N THR A 1025 13.15 -14.09 3.85
CA THR A 1025 13.47 -13.34 2.62
C THR A 1025 13.87 -11.88 2.85
N GLY A 1026 13.73 -11.37 4.09
CA GLY A 1026 13.99 -9.97 4.45
C GLY A 1026 13.02 -8.93 3.86
N GLN A 1027 12.11 -9.32 2.98
CA GLN A 1027 11.25 -8.41 2.22
C GLN A 1027 9.82 -8.96 2.07
N TRP A 1028 8.86 -8.08 1.81
CA TRP A 1028 7.43 -8.42 1.69
C TRP A 1028 7.21 -9.45 0.55
N ILE A 1029 6.53 -10.55 0.87
CA ILE A 1029 6.02 -11.53 -0.10
C ILE A 1029 4.53 -11.23 -0.36
N VAL A 1030 4.17 -10.97 -1.62
CA VAL A 1030 2.80 -10.79 -2.11
C VAL A 1030 2.40 -11.82 -3.17
N ALA A 1031 3.37 -12.57 -3.69
CA ALA A 1031 3.17 -13.64 -4.64
C ALA A 1031 2.71 -14.92 -3.94
N SER A 1032 2.16 -15.86 -4.70
CA SER A 1032 1.97 -17.24 -4.26
C SER A 1032 3.23 -18.07 -4.51
N PRO A 1033 3.68 -18.91 -3.56
CA PRO A 1033 4.77 -19.83 -3.79
C PRO A 1033 4.39 -20.86 -4.87
N ALA A 1034 5.39 -21.35 -5.61
CA ALA A 1034 5.26 -22.46 -6.54
C ALA A 1034 6.09 -23.66 -6.07
N VAL A 1035 5.55 -24.87 -6.24
CA VAL A 1035 6.16 -26.13 -5.81
C VAL A 1035 6.37 -27.07 -6.99
N GLY A 1036 7.52 -27.73 -7.09
CA GLY A 1036 7.79 -28.69 -8.16
C GLY A 1036 9.24 -29.15 -8.23
N ASP A 1037 9.48 -30.25 -8.95
CA ASP A 1037 10.82 -30.79 -9.24
C ASP A 1037 11.54 -29.82 -10.21
N LEU A 1038 12.40 -28.96 -9.67
CA LEU A 1038 13.02 -27.87 -10.43
C LEU A 1038 14.20 -28.42 -11.23
N ASP A 1039 15.15 -29.09 -10.57
CA ASP A 1039 16.41 -29.53 -11.20
C ASP A 1039 16.44 -31.01 -11.66
N ALA A 1040 15.30 -31.70 -11.58
CA ALA A 1040 15.09 -33.09 -12.01
C ALA A 1040 15.90 -34.14 -11.21
N ASP A 1041 16.20 -33.87 -9.94
CA ASP A 1041 16.76 -34.85 -8.99
C ASP A 1041 15.70 -35.85 -8.48
N GLY A 1042 14.41 -35.48 -8.47
CA GLY A 1042 13.29 -36.29 -8.00
C GLY A 1042 12.71 -35.87 -6.64
N THR A 1043 13.24 -34.84 -6.00
CA THR A 1043 12.58 -34.12 -4.90
C THR A 1043 11.74 -32.93 -5.38
N LEU A 1044 11.08 -32.22 -4.47
CA LEU A 1044 10.36 -30.98 -4.75
C LEU A 1044 11.19 -29.77 -4.27
N GLU A 1045 11.26 -28.72 -5.08
CA GLU A 1045 11.67 -27.39 -4.66
C GLU A 1045 10.44 -26.52 -4.33
N VAL A 1046 10.65 -25.50 -3.51
CA VAL A 1046 9.73 -24.36 -3.35
C VAL A 1046 10.39 -23.11 -3.91
N VAL A 1047 9.68 -22.38 -4.76
CA VAL A 1047 10.11 -21.13 -5.39
C VAL A 1047 9.18 -19.99 -4.98
N GLU A 1048 9.76 -18.84 -4.63
CA GLU A 1048 9.03 -17.68 -4.09
C GLU A 1048 9.71 -16.36 -4.50
N VAL A 1049 8.95 -15.29 -4.68
CA VAL A 1049 9.49 -13.96 -5.04
C VAL A 1049 9.04 -12.88 -4.06
N THR A 1050 9.93 -11.94 -3.75
CA THR A 1050 9.59 -10.75 -2.95
C THR A 1050 9.13 -9.61 -3.85
N ARG A 1051 8.23 -8.77 -3.33
CA ARG A 1051 7.77 -7.51 -3.96
C ARG A 1051 8.92 -6.55 -4.30
N SER A 1052 10.09 -6.74 -3.69
CA SER A 1052 11.31 -5.95 -3.95
C SER A 1052 12.26 -6.56 -4.97
N GLY A 1053 11.89 -7.68 -5.63
CA GLY A 1053 12.62 -8.24 -6.78
C GLY A 1053 13.59 -9.38 -6.50
N TRP A 1054 13.47 -10.04 -5.35
CA TRP A 1054 14.36 -11.15 -5.00
C TRP A 1054 13.63 -12.48 -5.12
N LEU A 1055 14.07 -13.29 -6.08
CA LEU A 1055 13.61 -14.64 -6.34
C LEU A 1055 14.42 -15.65 -5.52
N TYR A 1056 13.72 -16.55 -4.84
CA TYR A 1056 14.26 -17.60 -3.99
C TYR A 1056 13.85 -18.98 -4.51
N ALA A 1057 14.70 -19.97 -4.28
CA ALA A 1057 14.39 -21.37 -4.50
C ALA A 1057 15.06 -22.21 -3.41
N TRP A 1058 14.32 -23.15 -2.81
CA TRP A 1058 14.80 -24.05 -1.76
C TRP A 1058 14.48 -25.51 -2.09
N HIS A 1059 15.45 -26.39 -1.90
CA HIS A 1059 15.26 -27.84 -1.94
C HIS A 1059 14.40 -28.31 -0.75
N THR A 1060 13.59 -29.35 -0.94
CA THR A 1060 12.85 -30.03 0.13
C THR A 1060 13.15 -31.53 0.16
N PRO A 1061 12.96 -32.22 1.30
CA PRO A 1061 13.04 -33.69 1.37
C PRO A 1061 11.87 -34.45 0.71
N ALA A 1062 10.82 -33.77 0.22
CA ALA A 1062 9.63 -34.41 -0.33
C ALA A 1062 9.84 -34.94 -1.76
N SER A 1063 9.09 -35.96 -2.16
CA SER A 1063 9.28 -36.61 -3.48
C SER A 1063 8.34 -36.04 -4.54
N ALA A 1064 8.90 -35.68 -5.70
CA ALA A 1064 8.16 -35.23 -6.88
C ALA A 1064 7.09 -36.22 -7.40
N THR A 1065 7.17 -37.50 -7.01
CA THR A 1065 6.29 -38.57 -7.54
C THR A 1065 5.49 -39.33 -6.48
N GLU A 1066 5.85 -39.22 -5.20
CA GLU A 1066 5.15 -39.90 -4.10
C GLU A 1066 4.68 -38.93 -2.99
N GLY A 1067 5.16 -37.68 -2.98
CA GLY A 1067 4.69 -36.62 -2.08
C GLY A 1067 3.33 -36.06 -2.51
N VAL A 1068 2.59 -35.52 -1.55
CA VAL A 1068 1.27 -34.94 -1.81
C VAL A 1068 1.43 -33.54 -2.40
N VAL A 1069 0.84 -33.28 -3.56
CA VAL A 1069 0.71 -31.92 -4.14
C VAL A 1069 -0.77 -31.73 -4.43
N ALA A 1070 -1.41 -30.85 -3.67
CA ALA A 1070 -2.85 -30.62 -3.69
C ALA A 1070 -3.20 -29.22 -4.24
N TRP A 1071 -2.25 -28.29 -4.26
CA TRP A 1071 -2.38 -26.98 -4.89
C TRP A 1071 -0.98 -26.43 -5.17
N GLU A 1072 -0.49 -26.54 -6.41
CA GLU A 1072 0.96 -26.43 -6.69
C GLU A 1072 1.49 -24.99 -6.74
N SER A 1073 0.63 -24.02 -7.08
CA SER A 1073 1.02 -22.63 -7.29
C SER A 1073 -0.16 -21.64 -7.15
N PHE A 1074 0.02 -20.40 -7.60
CA PHE A 1074 -1.08 -19.46 -7.84
C PHE A 1074 -2.22 -20.11 -8.64
N ARG A 1075 -3.47 -19.98 -8.17
CA ARG A 1075 -4.68 -20.46 -8.85
C ARG A 1075 -4.62 -21.95 -9.27
N HIS A 1076 -4.09 -22.78 -8.37
CA HIS A 1076 -3.98 -24.25 -8.44
C HIS A 1076 -2.90 -24.80 -9.40
N ASP A 1077 -2.91 -24.38 -10.67
CA ASP A 1077 -2.21 -25.05 -11.77
C ASP A 1077 -1.58 -24.08 -12.79
N LEU A 1078 -0.80 -24.57 -13.75
CA LEU A 1078 -0.17 -23.77 -14.81
C LEU A 1078 -1.13 -22.92 -15.66
N ARG A 1079 -2.40 -23.31 -15.78
CA ARG A 1079 -3.44 -22.57 -16.55
C ARG A 1079 -4.20 -21.56 -15.70
N ASN A 1080 -3.92 -21.48 -14.41
CA ASN A 1080 -4.62 -20.67 -13.40
C ASN A 1080 -6.12 -21.02 -13.22
N THR A 1081 -6.56 -22.27 -13.42
CA THR A 1081 -8.00 -22.59 -13.41
C THR A 1081 -8.72 -22.21 -12.11
N GLY A 1082 -8.00 -22.22 -10.98
CA GLY A 1082 -8.58 -22.06 -9.65
C GLY A 1082 -9.49 -23.22 -9.25
N SER A 1083 -9.49 -24.33 -10.00
CA SER A 1083 -10.26 -25.54 -9.71
C SER A 1083 -9.35 -26.71 -9.32
N TYR A 1084 -9.59 -27.24 -8.12
CA TYR A 1084 -8.88 -28.38 -7.54
C TYR A 1084 -9.01 -29.68 -8.38
N ASP A 1085 -10.07 -29.79 -9.17
CA ASP A 1085 -10.32 -30.97 -10.01
C ASP A 1085 -9.50 -31.00 -11.30
N THR A 1086 -8.78 -29.90 -11.63
CA THR A 1086 -7.89 -29.79 -12.79
C THR A 1086 -6.65 -30.66 -12.57
N PRO A 1087 -6.34 -31.66 -13.42
CA PRO A 1087 -5.21 -32.56 -13.17
C PRO A 1087 -3.84 -31.86 -13.19
N LEU A 1088 -3.12 -31.93 -12.08
CA LEU A 1088 -1.71 -31.52 -11.97
C LEU A 1088 -0.77 -32.52 -12.66
N GLU A 1089 0.42 -32.05 -13.05
CA GLU A 1089 1.43 -32.86 -13.77
C GLU A 1089 2.32 -33.72 -12.86
N GLN A 1090 2.33 -33.42 -11.56
CA GLN A 1090 3.33 -33.85 -10.58
C GLN A 1090 2.70 -34.18 -9.22
N GLY A 1091 3.44 -34.90 -8.36
CA GLY A 1091 2.97 -35.35 -7.05
C GLY A 1091 1.76 -36.30 -7.12
N VAL A 1092 1.01 -36.37 -6.02
CA VAL A 1092 -0.32 -37.00 -5.93
C VAL A 1092 -1.29 -36.13 -5.12
N LEU A 1093 -2.57 -36.12 -5.46
CA LEU A 1093 -3.59 -35.37 -4.69
C LEU A 1093 -3.84 -35.94 -3.28
N SER A 1094 -3.48 -37.21 -3.02
CA SER A 1094 -3.61 -37.85 -1.69
C SER A 1094 -2.86 -39.18 -1.60
N ALA A 1095 -2.36 -39.50 -0.42
CA ALA A 1095 -1.65 -40.74 -0.08
C ALA A 1095 -2.56 -41.81 0.56
N ASP A 1096 -2.13 -43.09 0.56
CA ASP A 1096 -2.84 -44.20 1.25
C ASP A 1096 -2.30 -44.36 2.70
N VAL A 1097 -2.51 -43.31 3.50
CA VAL A 1097 -2.01 -43.19 4.89
C VAL A 1097 -3.15 -43.10 5.92
N PRO A 1098 -2.89 -43.32 7.22
CA PRO A 1098 -3.84 -42.99 8.28
C PRO A 1098 -3.95 -41.47 8.44
N PRO A 1099 -5.12 -40.92 8.82
CA PRO A 1099 -5.27 -39.47 9.00
C PRO A 1099 -4.40 -38.90 10.15
N LEU A 1100 -3.93 -37.67 10.00
CA LEU A 1100 -3.02 -36.95 10.89
C LEU A 1100 -3.74 -36.44 12.14
N VAL A 1101 -4.05 -37.35 13.05
CA VAL A 1101 -4.74 -37.04 14.31
C VAL A 1101 -3.76 -36.66 15.44
N ASP A 1102 -4.04 -35.56 16.14
CA ASP A 1102 -3.38 -35.22 17.42
C ASP A 1102 -3.73 -36.29 18.48
N GLU A 1103 -2.81 -37.26 18.65
CA GLU A 1103 -2.86 -38.32 19.65
C GLU A 1103 -2.83 -37.72 21.07
N PRO A 1104 -3.78 -38.08 21.96
CA PRO A 1104 -3.74 -37.62 23.33
C PRO A 1104 -2.45 -38.10 24.01
N PRO A 1105 -1.74 -37.22 24.78
CA PRO A 1105 -0.43 -37.52 25.31
C PRO A 1105 -0.45 -38.82 26.11
N VAL A 1106 0.41 -39.77 25.73
CA VAL A 1106 0.37 -41.16 26.20
C VAL A 1106 0.50 -41.22 27.72
N GLY A 1107 -0.65 -41.33 28.39
CA GLY A 1107 -0.72 -41.47 29.83
C GLY A 1107 -0.07 -42.79 30.25
N ASP A 1108 0.97 -42.68 31.07
CA ASP A 1108 1.75 -43.82 31.57
C ASP A 1108 0.82 -44.96 32.07
N PRO A 1109 0.78 -46.12 31.38
CA PRO A 1109 -0.14 -47.19 31.73
C PRO A 1109 0.17 -47.87 33.06
N ASP A 1110 1.34 -47.61 33.67
CA ASP A 1110 1.69 -48.04 35.03
C ASP A 1110 1.33 -47.00 36.12
N ALA A 1111 0.68 -45.86 35.79
CA ALA A 1111 0.12 -44.89 36.74
C ALA A 1111 -1.17 -45.40 37.44
N GLY A 1112 -1.15 -46.65 37.92
CA GLY A 1112 -2.29 -47.38 38.45
C GLY A 1112 -2.76 -46.93 39.85
N ALA A 1113 -3.92 -46.26 39.87
CA ALA A 1113 -4.94 -46.31 40.92
C ALA A 1113 -4.51 -46.37 42.40
N ASP A 1114 -4.37 -45.21 43.07
CA ASP A 1114 -4.66 -45.08 44.51
C ASP A 1114 -4.85 -43.61 44.97
N ALA A 1115 -6.04 -43.01 44.76
CA ALA A 1115 -6.43 -41.72 45.38
C ALA A 1115 -7.94 -41.39 45.25
N ALA A 1116 -8.84 -42.20 45.81
CA ALA A 1116 -10.28 -41.87 45.87
C ALA A 1116 -10.89 -42.13 47.25
N MET A 1117 -10.89 -41.11 48.14
CA MET A 1117 -11.83 -41.02 49.27
C MET A 1117 -11.87 -39.65 49.97
N ASP A 1118 -13.04 -39.42 50.59
CA ASP A 1118 -13.34 -38.57 51.75
C ASP A 1118 -13.18 -37.04 51.69
N VAL A 1119 -14.32 -36.39 51.44
CA VAL A 1119 -14.67 -35.03 51.89
C VAL A 1119 -15.64 -35.15 53.08
N ASP A 1120 -15.22 -34.81 54.31
CA ASP A 1120 -16.15 -34.41 55.41
C ASP A 1120 -15.42 -33.68 56.57
N GLY A 1121 -16.15 -32.83 57.30
CA GLY A 1121 -15.72 -32.08 58.51
C GLY A 1121 -14.80 -30.87 58.24
N GLY A 1122 -15.03 -29.65 58.75
CA GLY A 1122 -15.88 -29.21 59.87
C GLY A 1122 -15.07 -29.15 61.18
N SER A 1123 -15.07 -28.06 61.98
CA SER A 1123 -15.75 -26.76 61.90
C SER A 1123 -14.98 -25.70 62.73
N ASP A 1124 -15.36 -24.40 62.61
CA ASP A 1124 -15.59 -23.45 63.73
C ASP A 1124 -15.43 -21.97 63.31
N GLU A 1125 -16.52 -21.41 62.76
CA GLU A 1125 -16.89 -19.99 62.85
C GLU A 1125 -17.39 -19.66 64.30
N PRO A 1126 -17.78 -18.42 64.73
CA PRO A 1126 -18.27 -17.29 63.91
C PRO A 1126 -17.86 -15.86 64.36
N ALA A 1127 -18.45 -14.88 63.66
CA ALA A 1127 -19.08 -13.63 64.18
C ALA A 1127 -18.46 -12.27 63.78
N SER A 1128 -19.25 -11.26 63.36
CA SER A 1128 -20.68 -11.27 62.97
C SER A 1128 -21.16 -10.03 62.20
N HIS A 1129 -21.84 -10.31 61.07
CA HIS A 1129 -23.03 -9.68 60.46
C HIS A 1129 -23.51 -8.26 60.86
N ALA A 1130 -23.92 -7.48 59.84
CA ALA A 1130 -25.34 -7.25 59.46
C ALA A 1130 -25.44 -6.38 58.17
N SER A 1131 -26.53 -6.32 57.38
CA SER A 1131 -27.59 -7.27 56.95
C SER A 1131 -28.47 -6.52 55.90
N SER A 1132 -29.22 -7.11 54.97
CA SER A 1132 -29.49 -8.50 54.54
C SER A 1132 -29.35 -8.55 52.98
N GLY A 1133 -30.04 -9.32 52.11
CA GLY A 1133 -31.15 -10.29 52.18
C GLY A 1133 -31.82 -10.46 50.80
N GLY A 1134 -32.43 -11.61 50.47
CA GLY A 1134 -33.03 -11.86 49.14
C GLY A 1134 -34.19 -12.86 49.13
N CYS A 1135 -34.89 -13.04 47.98
CA CYS A 1135 -35.93 -14.07 47.81
C CYS A 1135 -36.41 -14.30 46.35
N SER A 1136 -36.22 -15.53 45.82
CA SER A 1136 -37.00 -16.17 44.71
C SER A 1136 -36.94 -15.55 43.30
N CYS A 1137 -37.25 -16.25 42.19
CA CYS A 1137 -37.98 -17.51 42.03
C CYS A 1137 -37.45 -18.41 40.88
N ARG A 1138 -38.18 -19.50 40.56
CA ARG A 1138 -37.76 -20.61 39.68
C ARG A 1138 -37.98 -20.37 38.17
N ALA A 1139 -37.19 -21.14 37.41
CA ALA A 1139 -37.30 -21.53 36.00
C ALA A 1139 -38.72 -21.70 35.40
N GLY A 1140 -38.76 -21.50 34.09
CA GLY A 1140 -39.70 -22.09 33.14
C GLY A 1140 -38.99 -22.23 31.77
N ASP A 1141 -39.24 -23.34 31.07
CA ASP A 1141 -38.59 -23.65 29.79
C ASP A 1141 -39.28 -22.97 28.60
N ASP A 1142 -38.50 -22.41 27.67
CA ASP A 1142 -38.87 -22.30 26.24
C ASP A 1142 -37.59 -22.03 25.40
N PRO A 1143 -37.39 -22.66 24.21
CA PRO A 1143 -36.19 -22.49 23.41
C PRO A 1143 -36.36 -21.43 22.29
N GLY A 1144 -35.56 -20.36 22.29
CA GLY A 1144 -35.57 -19.41 21.17
C GLY A 1144 -34.78 -18.11 21.35
N SER A 1145 -33.45 -18.16 21.21
CA SER A 1145 -32.60 -17.03 20.77
C SER A 1145 -31.12 -17.44 20.64
N ARG A 1146 -30.72 -17.89 19.45
CA ARG A 1146 -29.31 -17.97 19.00
C ARG A 1146 -29.25 -17.58 17.52
N ALA A 1147 -29.34 -16.27 17.27
CA ALA A 1147 -29.03 -15.55 16.04
C ALA A 1147 -29.16 -14.04 16.36
N GLY A 1148 -28.33 -13.17 15.76
CA GLY A 1148 -28.48 -11.71 15.90
C GLY A 1148 -27.32 -10.93 16.55
N SER A 1149 -26.11 -11.49 16.62
CA SER A 1149 -24.89 -10.75 16.99
C SER A 1149 -24.40 -9.83 15.85
N SER A 1150 -24.28 -10.36 14.62
CA SER A 1150 -23.76 -9.66 13.44
C SER A 1150 -24.45 -8.31 13.17
N ALA A 1151 -25.78 -8.27 13.20
CA ALA A 1151 -26.56 -7.06 12.94
C ALA A 1151 -26.35 -5.91 13.95
N TRP A 1152 -25.75 -6.17 15.12
CA TRP A 1152 -25.35 -5.13 16.09
C TRP A 1152 -23.87 -4.72 15.97
N LEU A 1153 -23.00 -5.56 15.39
CA LEU A 1153 -21.60 -5.18 15.13
C LEU A 1153 -21.50 -4.16 13.98
N VAL A 1154 -22.19 -4.41 12.86
CA VAL A 1154 -22.17 -3.52 11.67
C VAL A 1154 -22.54 -2.08 12.01
N ALA A 1155 -23.46 -1.89 12.96
CA ALA A 1155 -23.90 -0.55 13.39
C ALA A 1155 -22.79 0.30 14.03
N LEU A 1156 -21.74 -0.31 14.60
CA LEU A 1156 -20.67 0.41 15.29
C LEU A 1156 -19.69 1.06 14.29
N LEU A 1157 -19.21 0.30 13.32
CA LEU A 1157 -18.26 0.76 12.29
C LEU A 1157 -18.89 1.79 11.34
N VAL A 1158 -20.14 1.57 10.92
CA VAL A 1158 -20.89 2.54 10.08
C VAL A 1158 -21.14 3.86 10.82
N LEU A 1159 -21.20 3.86 12.16
CA LEU A 1159 -21.29 5.08 12.98
C LEU A 1159 -19.95 5.82 13.14
N VAL A 1160 -18.81 5.16 12.88
CA VAL A 1160 -17.48 5.81 12.81
C VAL A 1160 -17.31 6.47 11.44
N ARG A 1161 -17.44 5.72 10.33
CA ARG A 1161 -17.26 6.30 8.98
C ARG A 1161 -18.22 7.45 8.64
N ARG A 1162 -19.44 7.45 9.19
CA ARG A 1162 -20.38 8.60 9.09
C ARG A 1162 -19.96 9.86 9.87
N ARG A 1163 -18.76 9.90 10.45
CA ARG A 1163 -18.15 11.08 11.10
C ARG A 1163 -16.89 11.60 10.40
N GLY A 1164 -16.33 10.84 9.45
CA GLY A 1164 -15.28 11.36 8.55
C GLY A 1164 -15.88 12.30 7.49
N ARG A 1165 -16.97 11.87 6.84
CA ARG A 1165 -17.70 12.70 5.85
C ARG A 1165 -18.57 13.79 6.50
N SER A 1166 -17.99 14.66 7.34
CA SER A 1166 -18.75 15.75 8.00
C SER A 1166 -17.96 17.04 8.26
N ALA A 1167 -17.48 17.66 7.17
CA ALA A 1167 -17.38 19.12 7.06
C ALA A 1167 -18.47 19.66 6.09
N CYS A 1168 -18.76 20.96 6.15
CA CYS A 1168 -19.45 21.74 5.11
C CYS A 1168 -20.84 21.25 4.57
N SER A 1169 -21.85 21.12 5.43
CA SER A 1169 -23.22 21.58 5.05
C SER A 1169 -24.14 21.91 6.24
N SER A 1170 -24.34 23.21 6.52
CA SER A 1170 -25.16 23.68 7.65
C SER A 1170 -26.58 24.08 7.22
N GLY A 1171 -27.53 23.14 7.24
CA GLY A 1171 -28.97 23.41 7.02
C GLY A 1171 -29.79 23.33 8.33
N PRO A 1172 -30.56 24.37 8.74
CA PRO A 1172 -31.31 24.33 9.99
C PRO A 1172 -32.56 23.42 9.92
N PRO A 1173 -32.90 22.68 10.99
CA PRO A 1173 -33.94 21.64 10.98
C PRO A 1173 -35.38 22.18 11.05
N ALA A 1174 -36.34 21.39 10.55
CA ALA A 1174 -37.79 21.60 10.64
C ALA A 1174 -38.56 20.28 10.79
#